data_AF-A0AAU9UZW0-F1
#
_entry.id   AF-A0AAU9UZW0-F1
#
_cell.length_a   1.000
_cell.length_b   1.000
_cell.length_c   1.000
_cell.angle_alpha   90.00
_cell.angle_beta   90.00
_cell.angle_gamma   90.00
#
_symmetry.space_group_name_H-M   'P 1'
#
loop_
_entity.id
_entity.type
_entity.pdbx_description
1 polymer ?
#
loop_
_entity_poly.entity_id
_entity_poly.type
_entity_poly.pdbx_seq_one_letter_code
_entity_poly.pdbx_strand_id
1 'polypeptide(L)'
;MAPSKRSQEEIRRKKKECEKRRRDKIKANPELHEQAKAKERERYRKRKEEKKIVSINEMSARKQRKQRKEWRKRQQNCRKNRQCRERFLSRLREDSPPTSDTENEPAMPPPPLSRTPSVSRTPSLSRAPSVSRTPSVSRTPSVSRTTSVSRLTTPSVSSSHRDTSPSLLAKNSPVRLDSPSGSETTSYQKRIGVKAAKHNRYITNKKLELQERLISNLRRRVNALRMKVIREKKPVVAKRIKNIPEKQNTVKSLNTIRDKRIAVINFFESDDNTRLCAGKKDVITRNKVKKQKRWLNDSIGNLYKKFIAENPYSMSYATFCRLKPFWVLQANVIKRESCLKWMVKREPRMINGIERLITRTVKDTIQITKVDLYKLLIELIPKFLIHKQIITNQYEYINNLKKKLEVGEILLHIDFSENYQTKYSQEIQSVHFGASRQQLTLHTAVVYYRELTTNQVITRSYCTLSENLRHDACAVYAHILPVLHKVNEQTPIHNLHILSDAPSTQYRNKCMFYIFSNLLPNVFNLRKADWSYSAPGHGKGAPDGVGGYTKRTADKIVSQGRDISDVQTLFQVLCSQESNITYMLVHDSDIVQIDSIVPKNLKPIRGTMKTFEVYWTKEEDKTIYLKRLSCLECDRNCSHYGIGTYSYPTRVIHAEFLSGTSHDILHEAPKNSVTLSEKESNSDQISPSHSGISVFT
;
A
#
# COMPACT_ATOMS: atom_id res chain seq x y z
N MET A 1 -53.90 2.72 13.65
CA MET A 1 -52.56 2.07 13.66
C MET A 1 -51.95 2.23 15.05
N ALA A 2 -51.76 1.14 15.80
CA ALA A 2 -51.15 1.21 17.13
C ALA A 2 -49.65 1.53 17.04
N PRO A 3 -49.09 2.39 17.90
CA PRO A 3 -47.66 2.72 17.88
C PRO A 3 -46.81 1.50 18.27
N SER A 4 -45.82 1.20 17.43
CA SER A 4 -44.83 0.15 17.65
C SER A 4 -44.22 0.21 19.05
N LYS A 5 -44.26 -0.91 19.78
CA LYS A 5 -43.66 -1.05 21.12
C LYS A 5 -42.16 -0.79 21.02
N ARG A 6 -41.69 0.35 21.57
CA ARG A 6 -40.27 0.71 21.65
C ARG A 6 -39.47 -0.40 22.35
N SER A 7 -38.27 -0.69 21.85
CA SER A 7 -37.43 -1.74 22.42
C SER A 7 -37.02 -1.40 23.87
N GLN A 8 -36.83 -2.43 24.71
CA GLN A 8 -36.38 -2.23 26.10
C GLN A 8 -35.06 -1.46 26.20
N GLU A 9 -34.19 -1.59 25.20
CA GLU A 9 -32.91 -0.87 25.15
C GLU A 9 -33.10 0.62 24.87
N GLU A 10 -34.04 0.98 23.99
CA GLU A 10 -34.37 2.37 23.71
C GLU A 10 -34.99 3.07 24.93
N ILE A 11 -35.86 2.35 25.67
CA ILE A 11 -36.43 2.82 26.93
C ILE A 11 -35.31 3.06 27.97
N ARG A 12 -34.34 2.13 28.09
CA ARG A 12 -33.19 2.29 28.99
C ARG A 12 -32.31 3.47 28.58
N ARG A 13 -32.10 3.70 27.28
CA ARG A 13 -31.31 4.83 26.76
C ARG A 13 -31.99 6.16 27.07
N LYS A 14 -33.29 6.27 26.79
CA LYS A 14 -34.10 7.47 27.11
C LYS A 14 -34.15 7.75 28.60
N LYS A 15 -34.30 6.73 29.46
CA LYS A 15 -34.21 6.90 30.93
C LYS A 15 -32.85 7.46 31.36
N LYS A 16 -31.73 6.94 30.81
CA LYS A 16 -30.38 7.46 31.10
C LYS A 16 -30.21 8.91 30.62
N GLU A 17 -30.77 9.25 29.46
CA GLU A 17 -30.69 10.59 28.89
C GLU A 17 -31.52 11.60 29.69
N CYS A 18 -32.76 11.26 30.06
CA CYS A 18 -33.59 12.08 30.95
C CYS A 18 -32.92 12.32 32.31
N GLU A 19 -32.35 11.27 32.90
CA GLU A 19 -31.63 11.38 34.18
C GLU A 19 -30.36 12.25 34.05
N LYS A 20 -29.66 12.19 32.91
CA LYS A 20 -28.52 13.07 32.63
C LYS A 20 -28.98 14.52 32.53
N ARG A 21 -30.04 14.81 31.76
CA ARG A 21 -30.61 16.16 31.63
C ARG A 21 -31.07 16.72 32.98
N ARG A 22 -31.68 15.89 33.83
CA ARG A 22 -32.06 16.27 35.20
C ARG A 22 -30.84 16.68 36.04
N ARG A 23 -29.74 15.92 35.98
CA ARG A 23 -28.49 16.25 36.69
C ARG A 23 -27.84 17.52 36.15
N ASP A 24 -27.86 17.71 34.84
CA ASP A 24 -27.31 18.91 34.21
C ASP A 24 -28.13 20.16 34.60
N LYS A 25 -29.47 20.06 34.67
CA LYS A 25 -30.36 21.12 35.19
C LYS A 25 -30.07 21.46 36.66
N ILE A 26 -29.91 20.46 37.52
CA ILE A 26 -29.56 20.68 38.94
C ILE A 26 -28.19 21.33 39.06
N LYS A 27 -27.21 20.94 38.24
CA LYS A 27 -25.86 21.51 38.26
C LYS A 27 -25.80 22.95 37.73
N ALA A 28 -26.70 23.33 36.85
CA ALA A 28 -26.78 24.67 36.28
C ALA A 28 -27.35 25.71 37.27
N ASN A 29 -28.22 25.29 38.20
CA ASN A 29 -28.75 26.16 39.25
C ASN A 29 -27.88 26.04 40.54
N PRO A 30 -27.20 27.10 40.99
CA PRO A 30 -26.32 27.07 42.15
C PRO A 30 -27.00 26.61 43.44
N GLU A 31 -28.22 27.09 43.73
CA GLU A 31 -28.96 26.75 44.95
C GLU A 31 -29.42 25.29 44.96
N LEU A 32 -29.98 24.81 43.85
CA LEU A 32 -30.40 23.40 43.74
C LEU A 32 -29.19 22.45 43.82
N HIS A 33 -28.04 22.85 43.30
CA HIS A 33 -26.80 22.09 43.40
C HIS A 33 -26.27 22.04 44.84
N GLU A 34 -26.33 23.15 45.58
CA GLU A 34 -25.98 23.25 47.01
C GLU A 34 -26.88 22.34 47.86
N GLN A 35 -28.19 22.41 47.64
CA GLN A 35 -29.19 21.58 48.32
C GLN A 35 -29.00 20.09 48.02
N ALA A 36 -28.69 19.73 46.77
CA ALA A 36 -28.40 18.35 46.40
C ALA A 36 -27.12 17.83 47.09
N LYS A 37 -26.07 18.65 47.17
CA LYS A 37 -24.85 18.33 47.92
C LYS A 37 -25.12 18.19 49.42
N ALA A 38 -25.97 19.04 50.01
CA ALA A 38 -26.36 18.95 51.41
C ALA A 38 -27.07 17.61 51.72
N LYS A 39 -28.06 17.24 50.90
CA LYS A 39 -28.75 15.92 51.01
C LYS A 39 -27.78 14.75 50.85
N GLU A 40 -26.80 14.85 49.95
CA GLU A 40 -25.79 13.80 49.77
C GLU A 40 -24.81 13.71 50.95
N ARG A 41 -24.40 14.84 51.53
CA ARG A 41 -23.58 14.90 52.75
C ARG A 41 -24.29 14.25 53.93
N GLU A 42 -25.58 14.55 54.11
CA GLU A 42 -26.40 13.96 55.17
C GLU A 42 -26.59 12.45 54.97
N ARG A 43 -26.88 12.01 53.75
CA ARG A 43 -26.95 10.58 53.41
C ARG A 43 -25.63 9.87 53.67
N TYR A 44 -24.50 10.50 53.35
CA TYR A 44 -23.18 9.94 53.61
C TYR A 44 -22.90 9.83 55.12
N ARG A 45 -23.25 10.86 55.90
CA ARG A 45 -23.14 10.87 57.36
C ARG A 45 -23.95 9.72 57.99
N LYS A 46 -25.23 9.60 57.62
CA LYS A 46 -26.11 8.52 58.10
C LYS A 46 -25.56 7.12 57.75
N ARG A 47 -25.03 6.93 56.54
CA ARG A 47 -24.42 5.64 56.16
C ARG A 47 -23.09 5.34 56.86
N LYS A 48 -22.39 6.37 57.33
CA LYS A 48 -21.17 6.24 58.14
C LYS A 48 -21.52 5.86 59.58
N GLU A 49 -22.56 6.48 60.15
CA GLU A 49 -23.13 6.15 61.47
C GLU A 49 -23.70 4.71 61.48
N GLU A 50 -24.39 4.31 60.42
CA GLU A 50 -24.88 2.93 60.21
C GLU A 50 -23.78 1.90 59.89
N LYS A 51 -22.48 2.26 59.94
CA LYS A 51 -21.31 1.42 59.60
C LYS A 51 -21.33 0.78 58.20
N LYS A 52 -22.20 1.25 57.29
CA LYS A 52 -22.28 0.80 55.89
C LYS A 52 -21.14 1.37 55.02
N ILE A 53 -20.42 2.38 55.52
CA ILE A 53 -19.22 2.97 54.90
C ILE A 53 -18.07 2.85 55.91
N VAL A 54 -17.23 1.84 55.71
CA VAL A 54 -16.10 1.54 56.59
C VAL A 54 -14.92 2.47 56.27
N SER A 55 -14.32 3.06 57.31
CA SER A 55 -13.12 3.89 57.15
C SER A 55 -11.95 3.06 56.64
N ILE A 56 -11.02 3.66 55.88
CA ILE A 56 -9.89 2.89 55.33
C ILE A 56 -9.01 2.27 56.42
N ASN A 57 -8.94 2.91 57.59
CA ASN A 57 -8.16 2.44 58.73
C ASN A 57 -8.81 1.23 59.42
N GLU A 58 -10.13 1.07 59.29
CA GLU A 58 -10.93 -0.03 59.88
C GLU A 58 -11.02 -1.24 58.94
N MET A 59 -10.52 -1.13 57.70
CA MET A 59 -10.49 -2.23 56.75
C MET A 59 -9.27 -3.14 56.95
N SER A 60 -9.41 -4.44 56.69
CA SER A 60 -8.25 -5.36 56.66
C SER A 60 -7.22 -4.96 55.60
N ALA A 61 -5.95 -5.31 55.82
CA ALA A 61 -4.85 -4.96 54.91
C ALA A 61 -5.10 -5.37 53.44
N ARG A 62 -5.77 -6.50 53.22
CA ARG A 62 -6.17 -6.98 51.88
C ARG A 62 -7.23 -6.08 51.23
N LYS A 63 -8.25 -5.65 51.99
CA LYS A 63 -9.29 -4.72 51.51
C LYS A 63 -8.72 -3.31 51.29
N GLN A 64 -7.81 -2.84 52.15
CA GLN A 64 -7.09 -1.57 51.96
C GLN A 64 -6.30 -1.56 50.65
N ARG A 65 -5.55 -2.64 50.34
CA ARG A 65 -4.80 -2.75 49.08
C ARG A 65 -5.71 -2.68 47.85
N LYS A 66 -6.88 -3.34 47.90
CA LYS A 66 -7.88 -3.31 46.82
C LYS A 66 -8.45 -1.89 46.64
N GLN A 67 -8.82 -1.22 47.73
CA GLN A 67 -9.33 0.14 47.69
C GLN A 67 -8.30 1.13 47.13
N ARG A 68 -7.04 1.06 47.58
CA ARG A 68 -5.94 1.89 47.06
C ARG A 68 -5.64 1.61 45.58
N LYS A 69 -5.85 0.37 45.10
CA LYS A 69 -5.75 0.02 43.67
C LYS A 69 -6.87 0.68 42.86
N GLU A 70 -8.10 0.67 43.37
CA GLU A 70 -9.22 1.37 42.72
C GLU A 70 -9.03 2.88 42.69
N TRP A 71 -8.55 3.49 43.77
CA TRP A 71 -8.24 4.93 43.82
C TRP A 71 -7.18 5.32 42.79
N ARG A 72 -6.09 4.54 42.67
CA ARG A 72 -5.08 4.76 41.62
C ARG A 72 -5.67 4.67 40.22
N LYS A 73 -6.58 3.71 39.98
CA LYS A 73 -7.28 3.56 38.69
C LYS A 73 -8.20 4.75 38.39
N ARG A 74 -8.98 5.22 39.38
CA ARG A 74 -9.86 6.40 39.24
C ARG A 74 -9.05 7.68 39.00
N GLN A 75 -7.96 7.88 39.73
CA GLN A 75 -7.05 9.01 39.54
C GLN A 75 -6.42 9.00 38.14
N GLN A 76 -5.99 7.83 37.65
CA GLN A 76 -5.46 7.69 36.29
C GLN A 76 -6.51 8.03 35.22
N ASN A 77 -7.76 7.58 35.39
CA ASN A 77 -8.85 7.92 34.48
C ASN A 77 -9.21 9.40 34.53
N CYS A 78 -9.24 10.02 35.71
CA CYS A 78 -9.47 11.46 35.85
C CYS A 78 -8.40 12.28 35.12
N ARG A 79 -7.12 11.91 35.27
CA ARG A 79 -6.00 12.56 34.55
C ARG A 79 -6.13 12.39 33.03
N LYS A 80 -6.47 11.19 32.55
CA LYS A 80 -6.69 10.93 31.12
C LYS A 80 -7.84 11.76 30.56
N ASN A 81 -8.97 11.83 31.26
CA ASN A 81 -10.13 12.60 30.83
C ASN A 81 -9.83 14.10 30.80
N ARG A 82 -9.11 14.63 31.81
CA ARG A 82 -8.66 16.03 31.81
C ARG A 82 -7.77 16.33 30.60
N GLN A 83 -6.79 15.46 30.33
CA GLN A 83 -5.87 15.63 29.20
C GLN A 83 -6.56 15.50 27.84
N CYS A 84 -7.56 14.62 27.71
CA CYS A 84 -8.40 14.57 26.50
C CYS A 84 -9.22 15.85 26.32
N ARG A 85 -9.80 16.38 27.40
CA ARG A 85 -10.57 17.63 27.36
C ARG A 85 -9.68 18.83 27.03
N GLU A 86 -8.50 18.94 27.63
CA GLU A 86 -7.50 19.98 27.31
C GLU A 86 -7.06 19.88 25.85
N ARG A 87 -6.77 18.68 25.32
CA ARG A 87 -6.45 18.49 23.90
C ARG A 87 -7.59 18.87 22.96
N PHE A 88 -8.82 18.55 23.34
CA PHE A 88 -10.00 18.91 22.58
C PHE A 88 -10.20 20.44 22.55
N LEU A 89 -10.04 21.10 23.69
CA LEU A 89 -10.08 22.56 23.81
C LEU A 89 -8.91 23.25 23.08
N SER A 90 -7.72 22.63 23.04
CA SER A 90 -6.57 23.12 22.26
C SER A 90 -6.87 23.11 20.77
N ARG A 91 -7.44 22.01 20.25
CA ARG A 91 -7.84 21.92 18.84
C ARG A 91 -8.90 22.94 18.48
N LEU A 92 -9.91 23.12 19.34
CA LEU A 92 -10.93 24.15 19.15
C LEU A 92 -10.35 25.57 19.10
N ARG A 93 -9.25 25.85 19.81
CA ARG A 93 -8.53 27.13 19.73
C ARG A 93 -7.63 27.24 18.50
N GLU A 94 -7.07 26.13 18.03
CA GLU A 94 -6.26 26.05 16.80
C GLU A 94 -7.12 26.19 15.53
N ASP A 95 -8.40 25.78 15.59
CA ASP A 95 -9.37 25.83 14.47
C ASP A 95 -10.25 27.10 14.48
N SER A 96 -9.97 28.08 15.33
CA SER A 96 -10.64 29.40 15.31
C SER A 96 -9.77 30.39 14.52
N PRO A 97 -10.30 31.14 13.54
CA PRO A 97 -9.50 32.07 12.74
C PRO A 97 -8.87 33.14 13.63
N PRO A 98 -7.65 33.61 13.31
CA PRO A 98 -7.07 34.75 14.01
C PRO A 98 -7.96 35.96 13.76
N THR A 99 -8.40 36.62 14.83
CA THR A 99 -8.99 37.96 14.74
C THR A 99 -7.94 38.89 14.13
N SER A 100 -8.25 39.44 12.97
CA SER A 100 -7.51 40.54 12.34
C SER A 100 -7.48 41.74 13.27
N ASP A 101 -6.29 42.33 13.42
CA ASP A 101 -5.98 43.44 14.33
C ASP A 101 -6.78 44.71 14.03
N THR A 102 -7.34 45.34 15.06
CA THR A 102 -7.07 46.72 15.55
C THR A 102 -8.30 47.26 16.30
N GLU A 103 -8.13 47.54 17.58
CA GLU A 103 -8.53 48.81 18.21
C GLU A 103 -7.92 48.86 19.62
N ASN A 104 -7.12 49.90 19.86
CA ASN A 104 -6.64 50.29 21.18
C ASN A 104 -7.84 50.86 21.96
N GLU A 105 -8.20 50.24 23.09
CA GLU A 105 -8.89 50.90 24.22
C GLU A 105 -8.64 50.05 25.50
N PRO A 106 -8.61 50.68 26.70
CA PRO A 106 -7.89 50.21 27.87
C PRO A 106 -8.57 49.08 28.64
N ALA A 107 -7.74 48.27 29.29
CA ALA A 107 -8.14 47.09 30.04
C ALA A 107 -9.13 47.40 31.17
N MET A 108 -10.38 47.00 31.00
CA MET A 108 -11.31 46.86 32.12
C MET A 108 -10.96 45.63 32.97
N PRO A 109 -10.92 45.75 34.32
CA PRO A 109 -10.63 44.64 35.20
C PRO A 109 -11.82 43.67 35.29
N PRO A 110 -11.59 42.35 35.43
CA PRO A 110 -12.67 41.39 35.61
C PRO A 110 -13.35 41.55 36.98
N PRO A 111 -14.67 41.25 37.09
CA PRO A 111 -15.44 41.43 38.32
C PRO A 111 -15.02 40.44 39.43
N PRO A 112 -15.17 40.81 40.71
CA PRO A 112 -14.62 40.07 41.83
C PRO A 112 -15.47 38.84 42.17
N LEU A 113 -14.85 37.66 42.21
CA LEU A 113 -15.39 36.53 42.97
C LEU A 113 -14.86 36.57 44.40
N SER A 114 -15.81 36.61 45.32
CA SER A 114 -15.67 36.72 46.76
C SER A 114 -14.83 35.62 47.42
N ARG A 115 -14.07 36.07 48.42
CA ARG A 115 -13.14 35.41 49.35
C ARG A 115 -13.58 34.06 49.96
N THR A 116 -12.59 33.21 50.25
CA THR A 116 -12.32 32.63 51.59
C THR A 116 -10.81 32.38 51.80
N PRO A 117 -10.30 32.31 53.05
CA PRO A 117 -9.00 32.90 53.40
C PRO A 117 -7.81 31.93 53.56
N SER A 118 -6.66 32.60 53.65
CA SER A 118 -5.26 32.24 53.94
C SER A 118 -4.93 31.11 54.91
N VAL A 119 -3.86 30.37 54.59
CA VAL A 119 -2.75 30.11 55.53
C VAL A 119 -1.42 30.36 54.81
N SER A 120 -0.54 31.07 55.51
CA SER A 120 0.67 31.76 55.07
C SER A 120 1.98 31.04 55.40
N ARG A 121 3.06 31.53 54.76
CA ARG A 121 4.52 31.45 55.08
C ARG A 121 5.30 30.24 54.51
N THR A 122 6.07 30.33 53.39
CA THR A 122 7.32 31.08 53.00
C THR A 122 8.61 30.22 53.15
N PRO A 123 9.75 30.49 52.46
CA PRO A 123 9.95 31.07 51.12
C PRO A 123 11.13 30.47 50.27
N SER A 124 11.09 30.81 48.96
CA SER A 124 12.17 31.23 48.02
C SER A 124 13.47 30.42 47.79
N LEU A 125 13.80 30.23 46.50
CA LEU A 125 14.93 30.84 45.75
C LEU A 125 14.85 30.34 44.27
N SER A 126 14.40 31.19 43.33
CA SER A 126 15.19 31.89 42.29
C SER A 126 16.23 31.01 41.59
N ARG A 127 16.40 30.92 40.26
CA ARG A 127 16.36 31.94 39.21
C ARG A 127 16.58 31.17 37.89
N ALA A 128 15.84 31.47 36.83
CA ALA A 128 16.27 31.19 35.46
C ALA A 128 16.62 32.53 34.81
N PRO A 129 17.59 32.57 33.90
CA PRO A 129 17.59 33.55 32.82
C PRO A 129 17.36 32.86 31.48
N SER A 130 16.41 33.46 30.76
CA SER A 130 16.27 33.56 29.31
C SER A 130 17.58 33.68 28.54
N VAL A 131 17.61 33.29 27.27
CA VAL A 131 17.86 34.20 26.12
C VAL A 131 17.58 33.47 24.80
N SER A 132 16.79 34.14 23.98
CA SER A 132 16.47 33.98 22.57
C SER A 132 17.66 34.20 21.63
N ARG A 133 17.70 33.51 20.49
CA ARG A 133 18.27 34.03 19.22
C ARG A 133 17.95 33.08 18.04
N THR A 134 17.03 33.48 17.18
CA THR A 134 17.08 33.32 15.70
C THR A 134 18.04 34.41 15.14
N PRO A 135 18.53 34.43 13.87
CA PRO A 135 17.87 34.00 12.61
C PRO A 135 18.83 33.29 11.58
N SER A 136 18.33 32.47 10.64
CA SER A 136 17.98 32.73 9.22
C SER A 136 18.99 32.19 8.17
N VAL A 137 18.39 31.80 7.04
CA VAL A 137 18.92 31.72 5.66
C VAL A 137 19.42 30.37 5.12
N SER A 138 18.70 30.01 4.06
CA SER A 138 18.86 29.04 2.98
C SER A 138 20.27 28.69 2.49
N ARG A 139 20.40 27.45 1.99
CA ARG A 139 21.12 27.17 0.73
C ARG A 139 20.79 25.76 0.21
N THR A 140 20.26 25.70 -1.01
CA THR A 140 20.38 24.54 -1.92
C THR A 140 21.84 24.39 -2.35
N PRO A 141 22.24 23.20 -2.85
CA PRO A 141 22.73 23.21 -4.23
C PRO A 141 22.37 21.98 -5.08
N SER A 142 22.51 22.25 -6.37
CA SER A 142 22.31 21.50 -7.61
C SER A 142 23.43 20.51 -7.99
N VAL A 143 23.03 19.45 -8.70
CA VAL A 143 23.54 18.82 -9.94
C VAL A 143 25.04 18.96 -10.33
N SER A 144 25.69 17.82 -10.67
CA SER A 144 26.49 17.49 -11.90
C SER A 144 27.54 16.39 -11.61
N ARG A 145 27.49 15.17 -12.20
CA ARG A 145 28.22 14.68 -13.43
C ARG A 145 29.76 14.82 -13.32
N THR A 146 30.65 13.84 -13.57
CA THR A 146 30.71 12.72 -14.54
C THR A 146 31.96 11.82 -14.34
N THR A 147 31.79 10.50 -14.56
CA THR A 147 32.58 9.57 -15.43
C THR A 147 33.95 8.99 -15.03
N SER A 148 34.02 7.65 -14.98
CA SER A 148 34.93 6.83 -15.80
C SER A 148 34.43 5.38 -15.91
N VAL A 149 34.18 4.96 -17.15
CA VAL A 149 33.73 3.65 -17.67
C VAL A 149 34.94 2.68 -17.68
N SER A 150 34.83 1.36 -17.45
CA SER A 150 34.74 0.35 -18.53
C SER A 150 34.62 -1.11 -18.02
N ARG A 151 33.68 -1.85 -18.64
CA ARG A 151 33.76 -3.25 -19.18
C ARG A 151 34.01 -4.43 -18.21
N LEU A 152 33.43 -5.63 -18.35
CA LEU A 152 32.74 -6.32 -19.46
C LEU A 152 31.98 -7.57 -18.91
N THR A 153 30.81 -7.85 -19.48
CA THR A 153 30.18 -9.16 -19.82
C THR A 153 30.07 -10.34 -18.84
N THR A 154 28.81 -10.72 -18.58
CA THR A 154 28.24 -12.08 -18.35
C THR A 154 28.43 -12.99 -19.59
N PRO A 155 28.36 -14.36 -19.57
CA PRO A 155 27.16 -15.12 -19.12
C PRO A 155 27.30 -16.62 -18.68
N SER A 156 26.13 -17.17 -18.34
CA SER A 156 25.59 -18.55 -18.54
C SER A 156 25.96 -19.77 -17.68
N VAL A 157 24.85 -20.40 -17.27
CA VAL A 157 24.53 -21.76 -16.81
C VAL A 157 25.23 -22.90 -17.58
N SER A 158 25.65 -23.96 -16.87
CA SER A 158 25.39 -25.36 -17.27
C SER A 158 25.65 -26.37 -16.15
N SER A 159 24.79 -27.38 -16.11
CA SER A 159 24.93 -28.65 -15.42
C SER A 159 25.73 -29.65 -16.27
N SER A 160 26.30 -30.66 -15.61
CA SER A 160 26.52 -32.05 -16.07
C SER A 160 27.93 -32.49 -16.52
N HIS A 161 28.23 -33.73 -16.10
CA HIS A 161 29.19 -34.73 -16.58
C HIS A 161 30.71 -34.60 -16.32
N ARG A 162 31.15 -35.49 -15.40
CA ARG A 162 32.18 -36.54 -15.46
C ARG A 162 33.40 -36.45 -16.41
N ASP A 163 34.45 -37.10 -15.89
CA ASP A 163 35.69 -37.61 -16.49
C ASP A 163 36.77 -36.53 -16.72
N THR A 164 38.06 -36.72 -16.40
CA THR A 164 38.90 -37.90 -16.61
C THR A 164 40.13 -37.88 -15.67
N SER A 165 40.55 -39.05 -15.18
CA SER A 165 41.89 -39.29 -14.61
C SER A 165 42.99 -39.26 -15.69
N PRO A 166 44.27 -39.19 -15.30
CA PRO A 166 45.14 -40.36 -15.53
C PRO A 166 46.02 -40.60 -14.26
N SER A 167 46.60 -41.76 -13.95
CA SER A 167 47.13 -42.82 -14.78
C SER A 167 47.57 -44.01 -13.89
N LEU A 168 47.65 -45.20 -14.51
CA LEU A 168 48.60 -46.29 -14.29
C LEU A 168 48.23 -47.52 -13.43
N LEU A 169 48.28 -48.66 -14.17
CA LEU A 169 48.71 -50.02 -13.79
C LEU A 169 47.71 -50.92 -13.07
N ALA A 170 47.05 -51.82 -13.81
CA ALA A 170 47.51 -53.21 -13.94
C ALA A 170 46.55 -54.02 -14.84
N LYS A 171 47.15 -54.91 -15.63
CA LYS A 171 46.52 -55.82 -16.59
C LYS A 171 45.80 -56.97 -15.86
N ASN A 172 44.64 -57.39 -16.39
CA ASN A 172 44.33 -58.77 -16.83
C ASN A 172 42.79 -58.97 -16.87
N SER A 173 42.27 -59.11 -18.09
CA SER A 173 41.01 -59.82 -18.40
C SER A 173 41.19 -61.34 -18.16
N PRO A 174 40.17 -62.22 -18.24
CA PRO A 174 38.79 -62.03 -18.70
C PRO A 174 37.71 -62.77 -17.85
N VAL A 175 36.48 -62.79 -18.36
CA VAL A 175 35.45 -63.87 -18.29
C VAL A 175 34.08 -63.38 -17.76
N ARG A 176 33.12 -63.38 -18.70
CA ARG A 176 31.67 -63.40 -18.46
C ARG A 176 31.28 -64.68 -17.72
N LEU A 177 30.39 -64.57 -16.74
CA LEU A 177 29.41 -65.61 -16.44
C LEU A 177 28.23 -65.02 -15.67
N ASP A 178 27.12 -65.71 -15.84
CA ASP A 178 25.75 -65.25 -15.71
C ASP A 178 25.30 -64.90 -14.29
N SER A 179 24.12 -64.30 -14.24
CA SER A 179 23.35 -64.08 -13.00
C SER A 179 23.17 -65.41 -12.23
N PRO A 180 23.15 -65.34 -10.90
CA PRO A 180 21.92 -65.82 -10.25
C PRO A 180 21.44 -64.93 -9.10
N SER A 181 20.14 -65.10 -8.87
CA SER A 181 19.31 -64.66 -7.77
C SER A 181 19.93 -64.72 -6.37
N GLY A 182 19.65 -63.67 -5.58
CA GLY A 182 19.34 -63.76 -4.15
C GLY A 182 20.48 -64.01 -3.16
N SER A 183 20.82 -62.99 -2.37
CA SER A 183 20.92 -63.12 -0.90
C SER A 183 21.36 -61.81 -0.24
N GLU A 184 20.81 -61.59 0.94
CA GLU A 184 21.03 -60.47 1.83
C GLU A 184 22.51 -60.29 2.18
N THR A 185 23.08 -59.13 1.84
CA THR A 185 24.34 -58.65 2.44
C THR A 185 24.11 -57.32 3.14
N THR A 186 23.58 -57.48 4.35
CA THR A 186 23.90 -56.81 5.61
C THR A 186 24.15 -55.29 5.62
N SER A 187 23.32 -54.62 6.41
CA SER A 187 23.47 -53.25 6.95
C SER A 187 24.85 -52.92 7.56
N TYR A 188 25.74 -53.91 7.71
CA TYR A 188 27.07 -53.82 8.28
C TYR A 188 28.06 -53.07 7.37
N GLN A 189 28.07 -53.32 6.05
CA GLN A 189 28.99 -52.64 5.12
C GLN A 189 28.64 -51.16 4.92
N LYS A 190 27.34 -50.80 4.89
CA LYS A 190 26.89 -49.40 4.89
C LYS A 190 27.24 -48.66 6.20
N ARG A 191 27.24 -49.33 7.36
CA ARG A 191 27.63 -48.73 8.65
C ARG A 191 29.14 -48.46 8.74
N ILE A 192 29.98 -49.30 8.13
CA ILE A 192 31.45 -49.07 8.08
C ILE A 192 31.77 -47.85 7.22
N GLY A 193 31.13 -47.71 6.05
CA GLY A 193 31.32 -46.54 5.17
C GLY A 193 30.92 -45.21 5.83
N VAL A 194 29.84 -45.18 6.61
CA VAL A 194 29.39 -43.98 7.34
C VAL A 194 30.32 -43.64 8.51
N LYS A 195 30.88 -44.64 9.21
CA LYS A 195 31.88 -44.41 10.26
C LYS A 195 33.20 -43.88 9.69
N ALA A 196 33.66 -44.44 8.57
CA ALA A 196 34.86 -43.96 7.86
C ALA A 196 34.70 -42.51 7.37
N ALA A 197 33.53 -42.16 6.81
CA ALA A 197 33.25 -40.79 6.37
C ALA A 197 33.21 -39.78 7.53
N LYS A 198 32.66 -40.16 8.69
CA LYS A 198 32.69 -39.32 9.91
C LYS A 198 34.12 -39.13 10.44
N HIS A 199 34.92 -40.20 10.44
CA HIS A 199 36.31 -40.14 10.90
C HIS A 199 37.17 -39.27 9.97
N ASN A 200 37.02 -39.43 8.65
CA ASN A 200 37.72 -38.59 7.67
C ASN A 200 37.34 -37.11 7.83
N ARG A 201 36.06 -36.79 8.05
CA ARG A 201 35.60 -35.42 8.31
C ARG A 201 36.17 -34.84 9.61
N TYR A 202 36.32 -35.65 10.64
CA TYR A 202 36.98 -35.25 11.88
C TYR A 202 38.47 -34.94 11.66
N ILE A 203 39.18 -35.80 10.93
CA ILE A 203 40.59 -35.57 10.57
C ILE A 203 40.74 -34.29 9.74
N THR A 204 39.86 -34.05 8.76
CA THR A 204 39.93 -32.83 7.94
C THR A 204 39.72 -31.57 8.77
N ASN A 205 38.72 -31.57 9.65
CA ASN A 205 38.45 -30.44 10.54
C ASN A 205 39.62 -30.17 11.51
N LYS A 206 40.24 -31.23 12.04
CA LYS A 206 41.40 -31.12 12.93
C LYS A 206 42.64 -30.59 12.20
N LYS A 207 42.80 -30.95 10.91
CA LYS A 207 43.86 -30.43 10.03
C LYS A 207 43.66 -28.94 9.73
N LEU A 208 42.42 -28.51 9.51
CA LEU A 208 42.03 -27.09 9.35
C LEU A 208 42.29 -26.27 10.63
N GLU A 209 41.93 -26.79 11.81
CA GLU A 209 42.21 -26.13 13.10
C GLU A 209 43.71 -25.94 13.35
N LEU A 210 44.53 -26.96 13.02
CA LEU A 210 45.98 -26.85 13.13
C LEU A 210 46.55 -25.82 12.14
N GLN A 211 46.01 -25.76 10.93
CA GLN A 211 46.40 -24.78 9.92
C GLN A 211 46.04 -23.35 10.35
N GLU A 212 44.86 -23.12 10.92
CA GLU A 212 44.47 -21.82 11.47
C GLU A 212 45.34 -21.39 12.66
N ARG A 213 45.73 -22.33 13.54
CA ARG A 213 46.69 -22.04 14.62
C ARG A 213 48.06 -21.65 14.07
N LEU A 214 48.54 -22.33 13.04
CA LEU A 214 49.81 -22.00 12.40
C LEU A 214 49.78 -20.58 11.78
N ILE A 215 48.69 -20.25 11.07
CA ILE A 215 48.46 -18.92 10.49
C ILE A 215 48.39 -17.84 11.59
N SER A 216 47.71 -18.11 12.69
CA SER A 216 47.66 -17.20 13.85
C SER A 216 49.04 -16.96 14.45
N ASN A 217 49.86 -18.00 14.60
CA ASN A 217 51.21 -17.88 15.14
C ASN A 217 52.15 -17.13 14.18
N LEU A 218 52.03 -17.36 12.87
CA LEU A 218 52.73 -16.58 11.84
C LEU A 218 52.36 -15.10 11.89
N ARG A 219 51.06 -14.77 12.01
CA ARG A 219 50.60 -13.37 12.15
C ARG A 219 51.19 -12.68 13.38
N ARG A 220 51.32 -13.39 14.51
CA ARG A 220 51.96 -12.85 15.72
C ARG A 220 53.45 -12.59 15.51
N ARG A 221 54.18 -13.51 14.86
CA ARG A 221 55.59 -13.33 14.51
C ARG A 221 55.82 -12.15 13.58
N VAL A 222 55.00 -12.01 12.53
CA VAL A 222 55.07 -10.88 11.59
C VAL A 222 54.83 -9.55 12.31
N ASN A 223 53.84 -9.48 13.20
CA ASN A 223 53.59 -8.26 13.98
C ASN A 223 54.74 -7.95 14.96
N ALA A 224 55.35 -8.96 15.59
CA ALA A 224 56.51 -8.76 16.45
C ALA A 224 57.71 -8.19 15.67
N LEU A 225 57.99 -8.74 14.48
CA LEU A 225 59.04 -8.24 13.59
C LEU A 225 58.73 -6.80 13.11
N ARG A 226 57.47 -6.52 12.74
CA ARG A 226 57.02 -5.18 12.36
C ARG A 226 57.25 -4.16 13.47
N MET A 227 56.96 -4.52 14.72
CA MET A 227 57.20 -3.65 15.88
C MET A 227 58.70 -3.48 16.20
N LYS A 228 59.53 -4.47 15.87
CA LYS A 228 60.99 -4.38 16.01
C LYS A 228 61.59 -3.41 14.99
N VAL A 229 61.18 -3.49 13.73
CA VAL A 229 61.56 -2.54 12.66
C VAL A 229 61.13 -1.10 12.98
N ILE A 230 59.96 -0.91 13.59
CA ILE A 230 59.49 0.42 14.03
C ILE A 230 60.34 0.98 15.17
N ARG A 231 60.86 0.12 16.06
CA ARG A 231 61.75 0.54 17.16
C ARG A 231 63.16 0.87 16.66
N GLU A 232 63.66 0.15 15.67
CA GLU A 232 64.99 0.36 15.07
C GLU A 232 65.03 1.60 14.15
N LYS A 233 63.88 2.07 13.63
CA LYS A 233 63.79 3.25 12.74
C LYS A 233 63.52 4.60 13.45
N LYS A 234 63.64 4.70 14.78
CA LYS A 234 63.58 6.02 15.44
C LYS A 234 64.94 6.73 15.35
N PRO A 235 65.08 7.90 14.71
CA PRO A 235 66.33 8.65 14.76
C PRO A 235 66.52 9.24 16.15
N VAL A 236 67.73 9.05 16.67
CA VAL A 236 68.24 9.70 17.89
C VAL A 236 68.63 11.12 17.51
N VAL A 237 67.84 12.12 17.89
CA VAL A 237 68.38 13.48 18.09
C VAL A 237 67.66 14.13 19.28
N ALA A 238 68.30 14.04 20.44
CA ALA A 238 68.19 15.07 21.45
C ALA A 238 69.44 15.94 21.38
N LYS A 239 69.23 17.26 21.44
CA LYS A 239 70.17 18.37 21.67
C LYS A 239 70.90 18.96 20.44
N ARG A 240 70.40 20.09 19.96
CA ARG A 240 71.10 21.40 20.10
C ARG A 240 70.19 22.58 19.65
N ILE A 241 69.81 23.38 20.66
CA ILE A 241 69.90 24.85 20.71
C ILE A 241 69.26 25.68 19.57
N LYS A 242 68.16 26.35 19.98
CA LYS A 242 67.73 27.75 19.79
C LYS A 242 67.19 28.27 18.44
N ASN A 243 66.04 28.93 18.63
CA ASN A 243 65.48 30.12 17.98
C ASN A 243 64.70 29.94 16.67
N ILE A 244 63.36 30.15 16.75
CA ILE A 244 62.56 31.20 16.06
C ILE A 244 61.07 30.99 16.48
N PRO A 245 60.25 32.05 16.66
CA PRO A 245 59.04 32.03 17.50
C PRO A 245 57.71 31.79 16.75
N GLU A 246 56.72 31.41 17.56
CA GLU A 246 55.25 31.49 17.38
C GLU A 246 54.57 30.79 16.18
N LYS A 247 53.80 29.72 16.49
CA LYS A 247 52.36 29.69 16.21
C LYS A 247 51.64 28.53 16.91
N GLN A 248 50.69 28.92 17.77
CA GLN A 248 49.37 28.32 18.02
C GLN A 248 49.27 26.83 18.40
N ASN A 249 49.06 26.62 19.72
CA ASN A 249 48.19 25.63 20.35
C ASN A 249 47.67 24.47 19.48
N THR A 250 48.26 23.28 19.62
CA THR A 250 47.61 22.01 19.22
C THR A 250 47.41 21.11 20.44
N VAL A 251 46.17 21.15 20.92
CA VAL A 251 45.36 20.10 21.58
C VAL A 251 46.09 19.02 22.39
N LYS A 252 45.95 19.13 23.71
CA LYS A 252 46.27 18.13 24.73
C LYS A 252 45.54 16.79 24.48
N SER A 253 46.22 15.70 24.84
CA SER A 253 45.69 14.34 24.83
C SER A 253 44.40 14.21 25.66
N LEU A 254 43.32 13.74 25.04
CA LEU A 254 42.04 13.44 25.70
C LEU A 254 41.80 11.92 25.70
N ASN A 255 42.25 11.26 26.76
CA ASN A 255 42.14 9.81 26.94
C ASN A 255 41.27 9.49 28.18
N THR A 256 40.18 10.24 28.36
CA THR A 256 39.36 10.22 29.58
C THR A 256 38.18 9.25 29.44
N ILE A 257 37.77 8.62 30.55
CA ILE A 257 36.55 7.75 30.62
C ILE A 257 35.29 8.49 30.13
N ARG A 258 35.28 9.82 30.28
CA ARG A 258 34.21 10.70 29.81
C ARG A 258 34.07 10.69 28.28
N ASP A 259 35.17 10.69 27.55
CA ASP A 259 35.19 10.74 26.09
C ASP A 259 34.69 9.41 25.51
N LYS A 260 35.17 8.30 26.10
CA LYS A 260 34.68 6.96 25.81
C LYS A 260 33.17 6.82 26.03
N ARG A 261 32.64 7.43 27.10
CA ARG A 261 31.20 7.42 27.38
C ARG A 261 30.40 8.22 26.34
N ILE A 262 30.90 9.38 25.93
CA ILE A 262 30.26 10.20 24.90
C ILE A 262 30.24 9.46 23.57
N ALA A 263 31.34 8.83 23.17
CA ALA A 263 31.42 8.03 21.94
C ALA A 263 30.39 6.89 21.92
N VAL A 264 30.24 6.15 23.03
CA VAL A 264 29.24 5.07 23.13
C VAL A 264 27.81 5.62 23.08
N ILE A 265 27.54 6.76 23.73
CA ILE A 265 26.21 7.40 23.66
C ILE A 265 25.90 7.81 22.22
N ASN A 266 26.81 8.52 21.55
CA ASN A 266 26.62 8.97 20.17
C ASN A 266 26.41 7.79 19.21
N PHE A 267 27.17 6.71 19.38
CA PHE A 267 27.01 5.49 18.59
C PHE A 267 25.59 4.90 18.74
N PHE A 268 25.04 4.86 19.95
CA PHE A 268 23.67 4.39 20.19
C PHE A 268 22.60 5.45 19.90
N GLU A 269 22.92 6.72 19.73
CA GLU A 269 21.98 7.75 19.30
C GLU A 269 21.85 7.83 17.77
N SER A 270 22.81 7.28 17.02
CA SER A 270 22.69 7.07 15.58
C SER A 270 21.54 6.12 15.24
N ASP A 271 20.76 6.51 14.22
CA ASP A 271 19.61 5.76 13.72
C ASP A 271 20.02 4.45 13.01
N ASP A 272 21.26 4.35 12.56
CA ASP A 272 21.82 3.13 11.95
C ASP A 272 21.91 1.98 12.96
N ASN A 273 22.22 2.32 14.22
CA ASN A 273 22.50 1.34 15.27
C ASN A 273 21.29 1.09 16.16
N THR A 274 20.40 2.07 16.29
CA THR A 274 19.17 1.96 17.09
C THR A 274 18.03 2.75 16.47
N ARG A 275 16.78 2.37 16.74
CA ARG A 275 15.59 3.09 16.26
C ARG A 275 14.85 3.79 17.38
N LEU A 276 14.56 5.08 17.22
CA LEU A 276 13.75 5.86 18.15
C LEU A 276 12.26 5.43 18.13
N CYS A 277 11.62 5.36 19.31
CA CYS A 277 10.17 5.11 19.38
C CYS A 277 9.39 6.40 19.09
N ALA A 278 8.36 6.34 18.23
CA ALA A 278 7.55 7.51 17.88
C ALA A 278 6.52 7.91 18.97
N GLY A 279 6.21 7.04 19.93
CA GLY A 279 5.15 7.29 20.91
C GLY A 279 5.55 8.28 22.01
N LYS A 280 4.75 9.33 22.25
CA LYS A 280 4.96 10.28 23.39
C LYS A 280 4.95 9.62 24.78
N LYS A 281 4.46 8.38 24.89
CA LYS A 281 4.44 7.57 26.13
C LYS A 281 5.61 6.57 26.21
N ASP A 282 6.38 6.41 25.13
CA ASP A 282 7.52 5.51 25.06
C ASP A 282 8.77 6.18 25.64
N VAL A 283 8.65 6.60 26.89
CA VAL A 283 9.70 7.26 27.66
C VAL A 283 10.14 6.34 28.79
N ILE A 284 11.43 6.38 29.12
CA ILE A 284 11.99 5.73 30.30
C ILE A 284 12.55 6.79 31.24
N THR A 285 12.39 6.59 32.54
CA THR A 285 12.90 7.51 33.56
C THR A 285 13.78 6.72 34.51
N ARG A 286 15.02 7.17 34.67
CA ARG A 286 15.98 6.61 35.62
C ARG A 286 16.77 7.76 36.21
N ASN A 287 16.98 7.75 37.53
CA ASN A 287 17.68 8.82 38.25
C ASN A 287 17.14 10.23 37.94
N LYS A 288 15.80 10.40 37.92
CA LYS A 288 15.09 11.65 37.58
C LYS A 288 15.34 12.20 36.15
N VAL A 289 16.11 11.49 35.31
CA VAL A 289 16.31 11.83 33.90
C VAL A 289 15.32 11.04 33.04
N LYS A 290 14.51 11.76 32.26
CA LYS A 290 13.52 11.19 31.33
C LYS A 290 14.05 11.24 29.91
N LYS A 291 14.12 10.09 29.24
CA LYS A 291 14.60 9.96 27.85
C LYS A 291 13.62 9.13 27.02
N GLN A 292 13.55 9.41 25.72
CA GLN A 292 12.74 8.63 24.76
C GLN A 292 13.36 7.24 24.58
N LYS A 293 12.54 6.19 24.54
CA LYS A 293 13.01 4.82 24.32
C LYS A 293 13.56 4.66 22.91
N ARG A 294 14.68 3.96 22.79
CA ARG A 294 15.27 3.51 21.52
C ARG A 294 15.40 1.98 21.54
N TRP A 295 15.15 1.33 20.41
CA TRP A 295 15.32 -0.12 20.23
C TRP A 295 16.63 -0.41 19.52
N LEU A 296 17.38 -1.42 19.97
CA LEU A 296 18.54 -1.92 19.23
C LEU A 296 18.11 -2.49 17.87
N ASN A 297 18.86 -2.17 16.81
CA ASN A 297 18.62 -2.74 15.47
C ASN A 297 19.26 -4.14 15.31
N ASP A 298 20.30 -4.44 16.09
CA ASP A 298 21.03 -5.72 16.08
C ASP A 298 21.41 -6.15 17.51
N SER A 299 22.00 -7.33 17.67
CA SER A 299 22.56 -7.82 18.93
C SER A 299 23.66 -6.89 19.45
N ILE A 300 23.75 -6.77 20.79
CA ILE A 300 24.77 -5.93 21.45
C ILE A 300 26.19 -6.37 21.06
N GLY A 301 26.40 -7.68 20.84
CA GLY A 301 27.68 -8.24 20.39
C GLY A 301 28.11 -7.77 18.99
N ASN A 302 27.19 -7.74 18.02
CA ASN A 302 27.48 -7.23 16.68
C ASN A 302 27.71 -5.72 16.69
N LEU A 303 26.90 -4.98 17.44
CA LEU A 303 27.05 -3.55 17.61
C LEU A 303 28.39 -3.18 18.28
N TYR A 304 28.90 -4.01 19.19
CA TYR A 304 30.23 -3.82 19.76
C TYR A 304 31.36 -4.02 18.73
N LYS A 305 31.26 -5.04 17.87
CA LYS A 305 32.23 -5.24 16.77
C LYS A 305 32.23 -4.03 15.83
N LYS A 306 31.05 -3.53 15.48
CA LYS A 306 30.86 -2.32 14.67
C LYS A 306 31.47 -1.09 15.34
N PHE A 307 31.23 -0.90 16.65
CA PHE A 307 31.79 0.21 17.41
C PHE A 307 33.32 0.23 17.41
N ILE A 308 33.99 -0.93 17.59
CA ILE A 308 35.46 -1.03 17.54
C ILE A 308 36.00 -0.76 16.13
N ALA A 309 35.27 -1.18 15.09
CA ALA A 309 35.70 -0.93 13.71
C ALA A 309 35.60 0.56 13.34
N GLU A 310 34.59 1.27 13.85
CA GLU A 310 34.31 2.67 13.51
C GLU A 310 35.04 3.70 14.39
N ASN A 311 35.47 3.31 15.59
CA ASN A 311 36.02 4.25 16.57
C ASN A 311 37.44 3.87 17.00
N PRO A 312 38.36 4.84 17.16
CA PRO A 312 39.75 4.58 17.53
C PRO A 312 39.95 4.20 19.01
N TYR A 313 38.86 4.06 19.79
CA TYR A 313 38.93 3.77 21.22
C TYR A 313 39.10 2.28 21.51
N SER A 314 40.14 1.92 22.29
CA SER A 314 40.22 0.59 22.89
C SER A 314 39.23 0.47 24.06
N MET A 315 38.26 -0.44 23.93
CA MET A 315 37.23 -0.68 24.95
C MET A 315 36.89 -2.17 25.02
N SER A 316 36.70 -2.71 26.23
CA SER A 316 36.23 -4.08 26.42
C SER A 316 34.70 -4.18 26.25
N TYR A 317 34.21 -5.36 25.83
CA TYR A 317 32.79 -5.64 25.67
C TYR A 317 31.99 -5.34 26.95
N ALA A 318 32.54 -5.68 28.12
CA ALA A 318 31.93 -5.38 29.41
C ALA A 318 31.80 -3.88 29.66
N THR A 319 32.83 -3.09 29.31
CA THR A 319 32.80 -1.63 29.45
C THR A 319 31.79 -1.00 28.50
N PHE A 320 31.72 -1.49 27.26
CA PHE A 320 30.72 -1.06 26.27
C PHE A 320 29.28 -1.32 26.75
N CYS A 321 29.01 -2.52 27.28
CA CYS A 321 27.71 -2.86 27.84
C CYS A 321 27.35 -1.99 29.05
N ARG A 322 28.33 -1.67 29.92
CA ARG A 322 28.14 -0.80 31.09
C ARG A 322 27.87 0.65 30.72
N LEU A 323 28.52 1.15 29.66
CA LEU A 323 28.33 2.52 29.17
C LEU A 323 27.08 2.67 28.28
N LYS A 324 26.46 1.56 27.86
CA LYS A 324 25.21 1.57 27.09
C LYS A 324 24.13 2.40 27.81
N PRO A 325 23.52 3.40 27.14
CA PRO A 325 22.47 4.20 27.73
C PRO A 325 21.29 3.37 28.25
N PHE A 326 20.67 3.82 29.36
CA PHE A 326 19.55 3.09 29.96
C PHE A 326 18.26 3.16 29.12
N TRP A 327 18.16 4.13 28.22
CA TRP A 327 17.01 4.33 27.32
C TRP A 327 17.09 3.55 26.02
N VAL A 328 18.19 2.83 25.80
CA VAL A 328 18.38 1.91 24.67
C VAL A 328 18.09 0.49 25.17
N LEU A 329 17.05 -0.11 24.60
CA LEU A 329 16.49 -1.39 25.04
C LEU A 329 16.57 -2.43 23.91
N GLN A 330 16.70 -3.69 24.29
CA GLN A 330 16.51 -4.80 23.37
C GLN A 330 15.00 -5.06 23.21
N ALA A 331 14.52 -5.17 21.97
CA ALA A 331 13.14 -5.49 21.71
C ALA A 331 12.81 -6.88 22.28
N ASN A 332 11.79 -6.97 23.13
CA ASN A 332 11.42 -8.22 23.77
C ASN A 332 10.57 -9.06 22.82
N VAL A 333 11.20 -9.99 22.10
CA VAL A 333 10.56 -10.87 21.11
C VAL A 333 9.57 -11.85 21.79
N ILE A 334 9.79 -12.18 23.07
CA ILE A 334 9.00 -13.16 23.83
C ILE A 334 7.59 -12.61 24.15
N LYS A 335 7.39 -11.29 24.14
CA LYS A 335 6.09 -10.66 24.48
C LYS A 335 5.17 -10.40 23.29
N ARG A 336 5.53 -10.84 22.08
CA ARG A 336 4.67 -10.74 20.89
C ARG A 336 4.07 -12.11 20.56
N GLU A 337 3.17 -12.59 21.40
CA GLU A 337 2.21 -13.65 21.02
C GLU A 337 1.11 -13.04 20.15
N SER A 338 1.45 -12.23 19.16
CA SER A 338 0.47 -11.53 18.36
C SER A 338 0.94 -11.32 16.92
N CYS A 339 0.08 -11.59 15.94
CA CYS A 339 0.32 -11.30 14.53
C CYS A 339 -0.79 -10.40 13.95
N LEU A 340 -0.52 -9.77 12.81
CA LEU A 340 -1.55 -9.04 12.06
C LEU A 340 -2.16 -9.99 11.02
N LYS A 341 -3.50 -10.05 10.97
CA LYS A 341 -4.24 -10.86 9.99
C LYS A 341 -5.37 -10.04 9.38
N TRP A 342 -5.55 -10.17 8.07
CA TRP A 342 -6.74 -9.66 7.39
C TRP A 342 -7.94 -10.52 7.78
N MET A 343 -8.95 -9.90 8.38
CA MET A 343 -10.19 -10.55 8.79
C MET A 343 -11.38 -9.83 8.19
N VAL A 344 -12.39 -10.61 7.81
CA VAL A 344 -13.66 -10.10 7.34
C VAL A 344 -14.58 -9.91 8.54
N LYS A 345 -14.94 -8.66 8.85
CA LYS A 345 -15.89 -8.31 9.91
C LYS A 345 -17.20 -7.87 9.29
N ARG A 346 -18.31 -8.26 9.89
CA ARG A 346 -19.65 -7.79 9.53
C ARG A 346 -20.08 -6.76 10.56
N GLU A 347 -20.39 -5.55 10.11
CA GLU A 347 -20.82 -4.45 10.96
C GLU A 347 -22.14 -3.89 10.43
N PRO A 348 -23.16 -3.68 11.29
CA PRO A 348 -24.37 -2.99 10.88
C PRO A 348 -24.03 -1.53 10.60
N ARG A 349 -24.49 -1.03 9.45
CA ARG A 349 -24.37 0.39 9.10
C ARG A 349 -25.69 0.88 8.55
N MET A 350 -26.08 2.07 8.96
CA MET A 350 -27.22 2.77 8.39
C MET A 350 -26.82 3.34 7.03
N ILE A 351 -27.44 2.86 5.96
CA ILE A 351 -27.35 3.44 4.62
C ILE A 351 -28.78 3.82 4.23
N ASN A 352 -29.01 5.10 3.93
CA ASN A 352 -30.32 5.64 3.53
C ASN A 352 -31.47 5.28 4.49
N GLY A 353 -31.20 5.31 5.80
CA GLY A 353 -32.21 5.00 6.83
C GLY A 353 -32.49 3.50 7.05
N ILE A 354 -31.83 2.61 6.30
CA ILE A 354 -31.98 1.16 6.42
C ILE A 354 -30.70 0.56 7.03
N GLU A 355 -30.85 -0.28 8.05
CA GLU A 355 -29.74 -1.02 8.63
C GLU A 355 -29.32 -2.13 7.67
N ARG A 356 -28.11 -2.01 7.10
CA ARG A 356 -27.52 -3.04 6.26
C ARG A 356 -26.26 -3.59 6.92
N LEU A 357 -26.11 -4.91 6.90
CA LEU A 357 -24.89 -5.59 7.33
C LEU A 357 -23.81 -5.42 6.25
N ILE A 358 -22.82 -4.56 6.53
CA ILE A 358 -21.70 -4.35 5.62
C ILE A 358 -20.57 -5.30 6.02
N THR A 359 -19.99 -5.95 5.01
CA THR A 359 -18.83 -6.80 5.18
C THR A 359 -17.57 -5.98 4.89
N ARG A 360 -16.67 -5.86 5.87
CA ARG A 360 -15.43 -5.08 5.74
C ARG A 360 -14.22 -5.95 6.06
N THR A 361 -13.22 -5.92 5.18
CA THR A 361 -11.93 -6.55 5.41
C THR A 361 -11.03 -5.59 6.20
N VAL A 362 -10.62 -6.00 7.41
CA VAL A 362 -9.83 -5.19 8.34
C VAL A 362 -8.58 -5.96 8.74
N LYS A 363 -7.44 -5.28 8.77
CA LYS A 363 -6.20 -5.82 9.33
C LYS A 363 -6.24 -5.70 10.85
N ASP A 364 -6.39 -6.83 11.53
CA ASP A 364 -6.55 -6.87 12.99
C ASP A 364 -5.37 -7.58 13.65
N THR A 365 -5.14 -7.29 14.94
CA THR A 365 -4.10 -7.94 15.74
C THR A 365 -4.70 -9.13 16.47
N ILE A 366 -4.22 -10.33 16.14
CA ILE A 366 -4.68 -11.58 16.75
C ILE A 366 -3.60 -12.08 17.69
N GLN A 367 -4.00 -12.54 18.88
CA GLN A 367 -3.08 -13.25 19.77
C GLN A 367 -2.87 -14.67 19.24
N ILE A 368 -1.62 -15.06 18.96
CA ILE A 368 -1.28 -16.37 18.42
C ILE A 368 0.07 -16.84 18.98
N THR A 369 0.16 -18.12 19.29
CA THR A 369 1.43 -18.74 19.69
C THR A 369 2.35 -18.93 18.48
N LYS A 370 3.65 -19.13 18.71
CA LYS A 370 4.60 -19.41 17.62
C LYS A 370 4.28 -20.73 16.90
N VAL A 371 3.81 -21.73 17.65
CA VAL A 371 3.46 -23.06 17.10
C VAL A 371 2.24 -22.94 16.19
N ASP A 372 1.21 -22.20 16.62
CA ASP A 372 0.00 -22.01 15.81
C ASP A 372 0.27 -21.13 14.58
N LEU A 373 1.19 -20.17 14.70
CA LEU A 373 1.64 -19.37 13.55
C LEU A 373 2.36 -20.25 12.51
N TYR A 374 3.18 -21.20 12.95
CA TYR A 374 3.85 -22.15 12.06
C TYR A 374 2.85 -23.08 11.36
N LYS A 375 1.85 -23.59 12.09
CA LYS A 375 0.74 -24.37 11.49
C LYS A 375 -0.03 -23.57 10.45
N LEU A 376 -0.35 -22.31 10.76
CA LEU A 376 -1.02 -21.41 9.82
C LEU A 376 -0.17 -21.16 8.57
N LEU A 377 1.15 -21.02 8.70
CA LEU A 377 2.05 -20.87 7.56
C LEU A 377 2.00 -22.12 6.66
N ILE A 378 2.09 -23.32 7.23
CA ILE A 378 1.99 -24.58 6.47
C ILE A 378 0.67 -24.65 5.71
N GLU A 379 -0.44 -24.26 6.34
CA GLU A 379 -1.76 -24.26 5.69
C GLU A 379 -1.87 -23.24 4.54
N LEU A 380 -1.17 -22.11 4.63
CA LEU A 380 -1.21 -21.05 3.63
C LEU A 380 -0.28 -21.29 2.45
N ILE A 381 0.81 -22.05 2.63
CA ILE A 381 1.81 -22.31 1.57
C ILE A 381 1.15 -22.93 0.32
N PRO A 382 0.35 -24.01 0.39
CA PRO A 382 -0.28 -24.58 -0.81
C PRO A 382 -1.19 -23.59 -1.53
N LYS A 383 -1.98 -22.81 -0.78
CA LYS A 383 -2.88 -21.78 -1.34
C LYS A 383 -2.08 -20.69 -2.07
N PHE A 384 -0.95 -20.28 -1.49
CA PHE A 384 -0.03 -19.33 -2.10
C PHE A 384 0.63 -19.89 -3.36
N LEU A 385 1.10 -21.14 -3.34
CA LEU A 385 1.73 -21.78 -4.50
C LEU A 385 0.76 -21.94 -5.67
N ILE A 386 -0.47 -22.39 -5.41
CA ILE A 386 -1.53 -22.46 -6.45
C ILE A 386 -1.77 -21.06 -7.03
N HIS A 387 -1.92 -20.06 -6.17
CA HIS A 387 -2.13 -18.69 -6.63
C HIS A 387 -0.95 -18.16 -7.47
N LYS A 388 0.29 -18.44 -7.05
CA LYS A 388 1.49 -18.07 -7.79
C LYS A 388 1.56 -18.76 -9.15
N GLN A 389 1.17 -20.04 -9.23
CA GLN A 389 1.09 -20.77 -10.49
C GLN A 389 0.08 -20.14 -11.45
N ILE A 390 -1.11 -19.76 -10.97
CA ILE A 390 -2.12 -19.09 -11.79
C ILE A 390 -1.57 -17.77 -12.33
N ILE A 391 -0.94 -16.95 -11.49
CA ILE A 391 -0.30 -15.70 -11.91
C ILE A 391 0.70 -15.96 -13.02
N THR A 392 1.65 -16.88 -12.81
CA THR A 392 2.71 -17.19 -13.79
C THR A 392 2.11 -17.68 -15.11
N ASN A 393 1.17 -18.63 -15.07
CA ASN A 393 0.53 -19.17 -16.27
C ASN A 393 -0.20 -18.09 -17.08
N GLN A 394 -0.97 -17.22 -16.40
CA GLN A 394 -1.71 -16.16 -17.08
C GLN A 394 -0.78 -15.13 -17.73
N TYR A 395 0.31 -14.75 -17.03
CA TYR A 395 1.32 -13.86 -17.61
C TYR A 395 2.03 -14.50 -18.81
N GLU A 396 2.42 -15.77 -18.72
CA GLU A 396 3.05 -16.49 -19.82
C GLU A 396 2.11 -16.62 -21.02
N TYR A 397 0.85 -16.99 -20.78
CA TYR A 397 -0.19 -17.06 -21.80
C TYR A 397 -0.31 -15.75 -22.58
N ILE A 398 -0.52 -14.61 -21.88
CA ILE A 398 -0.69 -13.31 -22.53
C ILE A 398 0.57 -12.86 -23.26
N ASN A 399 1.76 -13.08 -22.70
CA ASN A 399 3.01 -12.73 -23.36
C ASN A 399 3.24 -13.56 -24.64
N ASN A 400 2.87 -14.82 -24.63
CA ASN A 400 2.98 -15.70 -25.79
C ASN A 400 1.92 -15.36 -26.83
N LEU A 401 0.69 -15.03 -26.42
CA LEU A 401 -0.38 -14.56 -27.30
C LEU A 401 0.06 -13.31 -28.07
N LYS A 402 0.58 -12.30 -27.37
CA LYS A 402 1.09 -11.05 -28.00
C LYS A 402 2.15 -11.30 -29.07
N LYS A 403 3.01 -12.31 -28.90
CA LYS A 403 4.05 -12.67 -29.88
C LYS A 403 3.49 -13.39 -31.10
N LYS A 404 2.41 -14.15 -30.92
CA LYS A 404 1.78 -15.00 -31.94
C LYS A 404 0.59 -14.37 -32.64
N LEU A 405 0.18 -13.14 -32.29
CA LEU A 405 -0.94 -12.46 -32.93
C LEU A 405 -0.81 -12.48 -34.45
N GLU A 406 -1.81 -13.00 -35.14
CA GLU A 406 -1.91 -13.00 -36.60
C GLU A 406 -2.71 -11.79 -37.11
N VAL A 407 -2.76 -11.60 -38.43
CA VAL A 407 -3.56 -10.55 -39.05
C VAL A 407 -5.05 -10.84 -38.84
N GLY A 408 -5.81 -9.84 -38.40
CA GLY A 408 -7.21 -9.98 -38.02
C GLY A 408 -7.44 -10.59 -36.62
N GLU A 409 -6.36 -10.88 -35.88
CA GLU A 409 -6.41 -11.17 -34.45
C GLU A 409 -6.06 -9.93 -33.63
N ILE A 410 -6.88 -9.64 -32.62
CA ILE A 410 -6.65 -8.51 -31.72
C ILE A 410 -6.65 -8.95 -30.27
N LEU A 411 -5.77 -8.37 -29.47
CA LEU A 411 -5.77 -8.48 -28.03
C LEU A 411 -6.17 -7.14 -27.40
N LEU A 412 -7.34 -7.11 -26.78
CA LEU A 412 -7.90 -5.99 -26.04
C LEU A 412 -7.64 -6.17 -24.54
N HIS A 413 -6.72 -5.39 -23.98
CA HIS A 413 -6.47 -5.35 -22.54
C HIS A 413 -7.22 -4.16 -21.92
N ILE A 414 -8.13 -4.43 -20.99
CA ILE A 414 -9.03 -3.42 -20.41
C ILE A 414 -8.99 -3.39 -18.89
N ASP A 415 -9.20 -2.20 -18.33
CA ASP A 415 -9.42 -1.98 -16.91
C ASP A 415 -10.19 -0.67 -16.65
N PHE A 416 -10.88 -0.59 -15.52
CA PHE A 416 -11.41 0.67 -15.03
C PHE A 416 -10.35 1.40 -14.23
N SER A 417 -10.08 2.65 -14.61
CA SER A 417 -9.33 3.53 -13.72
C SER A 417 -10.22 4.01 -12.58
N GLU A 418 -9.64 4.30 -11.42
CA GLU A 418 -10.34 5.05 -10.39
C GLU A 418 -10.91 6.35 -10.98
N ASN A 419 -12.19 6.60 -10.67
CA ASN A 419 -12.95 7.76 -11.13
C ASN A 419 -12.16 9.05 -10.98
N TYR A 420 -12.20 9.88 -12.02
CA TYR A 420 -11.65 11.23 -11.95
C TYR A 420 -12.62 12.13 -11.19
N GLN A 421 -12.11 12.84 -10.20
CA GLN A 421 -12.86 13.91 -9.54
C GLN A 421 -12.58 15.20 -10.28
N THR A 422 -13.62 15.88 -10.75
CA THR A 422 -13.54 17.18 -11.40
C THR A 422 -12.88 18.21 -10.48
N LYS A 423 -12.11 19.13 -11.07
CA LYS A 423 -11.29 20.10 -10.32
C LYS A 423 -11.34 21.45 -11.00
N TYR A 424 -11.31 22.48 -10.16
CA TYR A 424 -11.18 23.87 -10.58
C TYR A 424 -9.76 24.32 -10.28
N SER A 425 -9.20 25.16 -11.14
CA SER A 425 -7.89 25.77 -10.98
C SER A 425 -7.84 26.67 -9.75
N GLN A 426 -8.95 27.35 -9.45
CA GLN A 426 -9.17 28.11 -8.23
C GLN A 426 -10.44 27.59 -7.55
N GLU A 427 -10.28 26.85 -6.44
CA GLU A 427 -11.42 26.29 -5.72
C GLU A 427 -12.02 27.32 -4.76
N ILE A 428 -13.32 27.60 -4.93
CA ILE A 428 -14.11 28.37 -3.97
C ILE A 428 -14.25 27.55 -2.67
N GLN A 429 -14.20 28.23 -1.52
CA GLN A 429 -14.25 27.60 -0.19
C GLN A 429 -15.46 26.65 0.00
N SER A 430 -16.60 26.92 -0.64
CA SER A 430 -17.79 26.06 -0.61
C SER A 430 -17.55 24.68 -1.25
N VAL A 431 -16.78 24.59 -2.33
CA VAL A 431 -16.41 23.34 -3.00
C VAL A 431 -15.37 22.57 -2.17
N HIS A 432 -14.50 23.27 -1.44
CA HIS A 432 -13.48 22.68 -0.57
C HIS A 432 -14.07 21.99 0.67
N PHE A 433 -15.13 22.56 1.27
CA PHE A 433 -15.74 22.06 2.51
C PHE A 433 -17.09 21.34 2.34
N GLY A 434 -17.71 21.36 1.16
CA GLY A 434 -18.97 20.66 0.95
C GLY A 434 -19.57 20.72 -0.46
N ALA A 435 -19.13 19.82 -1.34
CA ALA A 435 -19.91 19.10 -2.34
C ALA A 435 -19.02 17.95 -2.85
N SER A 436 -19.54 16.73 -2.97
CA SER A 436 -18.80 15.64 -3.63
C SER A 436 -18.45 16.11 -5.04
N ARG A 437 -17.17 16.38 -5.32
CA ARG A 437 -16.68 16.70 -6.67
C ARG A 437 -17.33 15.72 -7.65
N GLN A 438 -17.86 16.23 -8.76
CA GLN A 438 -18.45 15.38 -9.78
C GLN A 438 -17.40 14.33 -10.17
N GLN A 439 -17.82 13.07 -10.13
CA GLN A 439 -16.98 11.96 -10.50
C GLN A 439 -17.25 11.62 -11.95
N LEU A 440 -16.20 11.29 -12.67
CA LEU A 440 -16.25 10.82 -14.04
C LEU A 440 -15.63 9.43 -14.09
N THR A 441 -16.26 8.52 -14.82
CA THR A 441 -15.77 7.17 -15.07
C THR A 441 -14.75 7.18 -16.19
N LEU A 442 -13.65 6.45 -16.00
CA LEU A 442 -12.61 6.27 -17.01
C LEU A 442 -12.42 4.78 -17.24
N HIS A 443 -12.81 4.30 -18.41
CA HIS A 443 -12.49 2.93 -18.82
C HIS A 443 -11.34 2.96 -19.82
N THR A 444 -10.26 2.28 -19.48
CA THR A 444 -8.99 2.32 -20.18
C THR A 444 -8.77 1.03 -20.95
N ALA A 445 -8.27 1.15 -22.17
CA ALA A 445 -8.02 0.02 -23.05
C ALA A 445 -6.66 0.15 -23.74
N VAL A 446 -5.95 -0.96 -23.89
CA VAL A 446 -4.74 -1.08 -24.70
C VAL A 446 -4.95 -2.21 -25.67
N VAL A 447 -4.90 -1.89 -26.96
CA VAL A 447 -5.15 -2.82 -28.05
C VAL A 447 -3.83 -3.17 -28.71
N TYR A 448 -3.61 -4.47 -28.91
CA TYR A 448 -2.50 -5.02 -29.67
C TYR A 448 -3.04 -5.73 -30.89
N TYR A 449 -2.57 -5.37 -32.09
CA TYR A 449 -2.95 -6.03 -33.33
C TYR A 449 -1.78 -6.01 -34.31
N ARG A 450 -1.77 -6.95 -35.26
CA ARG A 450 -0.78 -6.98 -36.33
C ARG A 450 -1.30 -6.17 -37.52
N GLU A 451 -0.55 -5.15 -37.92
CA GLU A 451 -0.91 -4.31 -39.06
C GLU A 451 -0.62 -5.03 -40.39
N LEU A 452 -1.54 -4.88 -41.35
CA LEU A 452 -1.45 -5.55 -42.65
C LEU A 452 -0.25 -5.08 -43.48
N THR A 453 0.04 -3.78 -43.47
CA THR A 453 1.07 -3.16 -44.33
C THR A 453 2.48 -3.43 -43.85
N THR A 454 2.74 -3.23 -42.55
CA THR A 454 4.09 -3.36 -41.97
C THR A 454 4.37 -4.76 -41.42
N ASN A 455 3.34 -5.59 -41.23
CA ASN A 455 3.42 -6.89 -40.56
C ASN A 455 4.06 -6.80 -39.16
N GLN A 456 3.91 -5.67 -38.48
CA GLN A 456 4.38 -5.46 -37.12
C GLN A 456 3.21 -5.43 -36.13
N VAL A 457 3.49 -5.82 -34.88
CA VAL A 457 2.51 -5.71 -33.79
C VAL A 457 2.47 -4.27 -33.33
N ILE A 458 1.36 -3.59 -33.61
CA ILE A 458 1.09 -2.22 -33.19
C ILE A 458 0.36 -2.24 -31.85
N THR A 459 0.70 -1.26 -31.02
CA THR A 459 0.00 -0.99 -29.76
C THR A 459 -0.71 0.35 -29.84
N ARG A 460 -2.01 0.38 -29.58
CA ARG A 460 -2.82 1.60 -29.48
C ARG A 460 -3.47 1.70 -28.11
N SER A 461 -3.52 2.90 -27.55
CA SER A 461 -4.12 3.15 -26.24
C SER A 461 -5.40 3.96 -26.40
N TYR A 462 -6.44 3.59 -25.67
CA TYR A 462 -7.74 4.22 -25.69
C TYR A 462 -8.21 4.52 -24.27
N CYS A 463 -8.96 5.60 -24.10
CA CYS A 463 -9.64 5.92 -22.85
C CYS A 463 -11.03 6.45 -23.14
N THR A 464 -12.04 5.72 -22.68
CA THR A 464 -13.44 6.16 -22.78
C THR A 464 -13.84 6.88 -21.48
N LEU A 465 -14.59 7.97 -21.64
CA LEU A 465 -14.99 8.87 -20.56
C LEU A 465 -16.52 8.90 -20.47
N SER A 466 -17.05 8.85 -19.25
CA SER A 466 -18.50 8.94 -19.03
C SER A 466 -18.82 9.64 -17.70
N GLU A 467 -19.97 10.32 -17.66
CA GLU A 467 -20.56 10.81 -16.41
C GLU A 467 -21.25 9.68 -15.62
N ASN A 468 -21.60 8.58 -16.29
CA ASN A 468 -22.24 7.46 -15.62
C ASN A 468 -21.21 6.69 -14.76
N LEU A 469 -21.50 6.54 -13.46
CA LEU A 469 -20.65 5.88 -12.47
C LEU A 469 -20.84 4.36 -12.38
N ARG A 470 -21.62 3.77 -13.29
CA ARG A 470 -21.82 2.33 -13.37
C ARG A 470 -20.57 1.63 -13.90
N HIS A 471 -20.35 0.44 -13.35
CA HIS A 471 -19.22 -0.42 -13.69
C HIS A 471 -19.70 -1.86 -13.96
N ASP A 472 -21.00 -2.06 -14.15
CA ASP A 472 -21.59 -3.36 -14.38
C ASP A 472 -21.39 -3.83 -15.83
N ALA A 473 -21.87 -5.03 -16.15
CA ALA A 473 -21.55 -5.67 -17.42
C ALA A 473 -22.03 -4.87 -18.64
N CYS A 474 -23.18 -4.20 -18.55
CA CYS A 474 -23.71 -3.36 -19.62
C CYS A 474 -22.84 -2.12 -19.83
N ALA A 475 -22.41 -1.46 -18.75
CA ALA A 475 -21.50 -0.32 -18.83
C ALA A 475 -20.15 -0.72 -19.46
N VAL A 476 -19.58 -1.86 -19.06
CA VAL A 476 -18.34 -2.38 -19.68
C VAL A 476 -18.51 -2.56 -21.19
N TYR A 477 -19.63 -3.13 -21.64
CA TYR A 477 -19.88 -3.32 -23.07
C TYR A 477 -20.01 -1.98 -23.81
N ALA A 478 -20.73 -1.01 -23.23
CA ALA A 478 -20.84 0.35 -23.77
C ALA A 478 -19.47 1.02 -23.96
N HIS A 479 -18.55 0.80 -23.03
CA HIS A 479 -17.18 1.32 -23.11
C HIS A 479 -16.27 0.57 -24.09
N ILE A 480 -16.47 -0.73 -24.31
CA ILE A 480 -15.65 -1.54 -25.22
C ILE A 480 -16.08 -1.34 -26.67
N LEU A 481 -17.38 -1.21 -26.94
CA LEU A 481 -17.96 -1.13 -28.27
C LEU A 481 -17.33 -0.05 -29.17
N PRO A 482 -17.23 1.24 -28.76
CA PRO A 482 -16.64 2.28 -29.60
C PRO A 482 -15.16 2.03 -29.88
N VAL A 483 -14.42 1.46 -28.91
CA VAL A 483 -13.00 1.09 -29.10
C VAL A 483 -12.87 0.00 -30.16
N LEU A 484 -13.71 -1.03 -30.11
CA LEU A 484 -13.70 -2.10 -31.11
C LEU A 484 -14.10 -1.61 -32.50
N HIS A 485 -15.09 -0.72 -32.63
CA HIS A 485 -15.43 -0.11 -33.91
C HIS A 485 -14.24 0.65 -34.51
N LYS A 486 -13.57 1.48 -33.70
CA LYS A 486 -12.40 2.24 -34.16
C LYS A 486 -11.25 1.35 -34.60
N VAL A 487 -11.04 0.23 -33.91
CA VAL A 487 -10.04 -0.77 -34.30
C VAL A 487 -10.46 -1.50 -35.57
N ASN A 488 -11.75 -1.82 -35.73
CA ASN A 488 -12.28 -2.51 -36.90
C ASN A 488 -12.16 -1.68 -38.19
N GLU A 489 -12.19 -0.35 -38.10
CA GLU A 489 -11.87 0.56 -39.22
C GLU A 489 -10.41 0.40 -39.70
N GLN A 490 -9.49 0.05 -38.80
CA GLN A 490 -8.06 -0.07 -39.09
C GLN A 490 -7.66 -1.49 -39.51
N THR A 491 -8.27 -2.50 -38.90
CA THR A 491 -8.02 -3.91 -39.18
C THR A 491 -9.29 -4.73 -38.95
N PRO A 492 -9.75 -5.54 -39.91
CA PRO A 492 -10.96 -6.33 -39.75
C PRO A 492 -10.78 -7.35 -38.62
N ILE A 493 -11.71 -7.35 -37.67
CA ILE A 493 -11.63 -8.20 -36.48
C ILE A 493 -12.26 -9.56 -36.80
N HIS A 494 -11.43 -10.61 -36.89
CA HIS A 494 -11.89 -11.99 -37.01
C HIS A 494 -11.79 -12.75 -35.70
N ASN A 495 -10.72 -12.52 -34.94
CA ASN A 495 -10.46 -13.20 -33.68
C ASN A 495 -10.21 -12.17 -32.58
N LEU A 496 -10.98 -12.25 -31.51
CA LEU A 496 -10.94 -11.29 -30.42
C LEU A 496 -10.48 -11.95 -29.11
N HIS A 497 -9.35 -11.50 -28.59
CA HIS A 497 -8.85 -11.86 -27.27
C HIS A 497 -9.07 -10.69 -26.32
N ILE A 498 -9.82 -10.89 -25.23
CA ILE A 498 -10.04 -9.86 -24.20
C ILE A 498 -9.27 -10.27 -22.94
N LEU A 499 -8.54 -9.32 -22.37
CA LEU A 499 -7.85 -9.47 -21.10
C LEU A 499 -8.38 -8.43 -20.10
N SER A 500 -8.86 -8.89 -18.95
CA SER A 500 -9.30 -8.02 -17.87
C SER A 500 -8.99 -8.61 -16.49
N ASP A 501 -9.25 -7.82 -15.46
CA ASP A 501 -9.36 -8.33 -14.09
C ASP A 501 -10.62 -9.19 -13.91
N ALA A 502 -10.70 -9.90 -12.78
CA ALA A 502 -11.76 -10.87 -12.49
C ALA A 502 -12.84 -10.47 -11.44
N PRO A 503 -13.12 -9.18 -11.12
CA PRO A 503 -14.18 -8.82 -10.18
C PRO A 503 -15.54 -9.24 -10.71
N SER A 504 -16.33 -9.89 -9.86
CA SER A 504 -17.65 -10.41 -10.22
C SER A 504 -18.69 -9.33 -10.46
N THR A 505 -18.47 -8.11 -9.96
CA THR A 505 -19.39 -6.99 -10.19
C THR A 505 -19.22 -6.36 -11.58
N GLN A 506 -18.12 -6.62 -12.28
CA GLN A 506 -17.77 -5.94 -13.54
C GLN A 506 -17.60 -6.96 -14.67
N TYR A 507 -16.46 -7.65 -14.71
CA TYR A 507 -16.03 -8.46 -15.85
C TYR A 507 -16.37 -9.94 -15.75
N ARG A 508 -16.40 -10.53 -14.55
CA ARG A 508 -16.56 -11.99 -14.39
C ARG A 508 -17.91 -12.36 -13.78
N ASN A 509 -18.96 -12.28 -14.60
CA ASN A 509 -20.32 -12.63 -14.19
C ASN A 509 -21.18 -13.15 -15.35
N LYS A 510 -22.35 -13.68 -14.97
CA LYS A 510 -23.34 -14.24 -15.90
C LYS A 510 -23.81 -13.27 -16.99
N CYS A 511 -23.93 -11.98 -16.67
CA CYS A 511 -24.37 -10.97 -17.63
C CYS A 511 -23.28 -10.70 -18.65
N MET A 512 -22.02 -10.56 -18.20
CA MET A 512 -20.88 -10.40 -19.11
C MET A 512 -20.71 -11.60 -20.03
N PHE A 513 -20.86 -12.82 -19.52
CA PHE A 513 -20.78 -14.03 -20.35
C PHE A 513 -21.86 -14.06 -21.44
N TYR A 514 -23.06 -13.59 -21.13
CA TYR A 514 -24.14 -13.48 -22.12
C TYR A 514 -23.80 -12.42 -23.18
N ILE A 515 -23.38 -11.22 -22.77
CA ILE A 515 -23.00 -10.14 -23.69
C ILE A 515 -21.86 -10.60 -24.61
N PHE A 516 -20.83 -11.23 -24.03
CA PHE A 516 -19.66 -11.72 -24.73
C PHE A 516 -19.98 -12.75 -25.82
N SER A 517 -20.92 -13.67 -25.59
CA SER A 517 -21.25 -14.72 -26.56
C SER A 517 -22.42 -14.41 -27.49
N ASN A 518 -23.39 -13.60 -27.05
CA ASN A 518 -24.62 -13.36 -27.80
C ASN A 518 -24.68 -12.00 -28.50
N LEU A 519 -24.08 -10.94 -27.94
CA LEU A 519 -24.17 -9.59 -28.50
C LEU A 519 -22.91 -9.23 -29.29
N LEU A 520 -21.75 -9.40 -28.67
CA LEU A 520 -20.47 -8.97 -29.22
C LEU A 520 -20.16 -9.62 -30.60
N PRO A 521 -20.42 -10.93 -30.82
CA PRO A 521 -20.21 -11.55 -32.13
C PRO A 521 -21.27 -11.22 -33.19
N ASN A 522 -22.36 -10.53 -32.84
CA ASN A 522 -23.33 -10.05 -33.83
C ASN A 522 -22.84 -8.74 -34.47
N VAL A 523 -22.11 -7.92 -33.70
CA VAL A 523 -21.58 -6.63 -34.15
C VAL A 523 -20.38 -6.81 -35.07
N PHE A 524 -19.51 -7.74 -34.71
CA PHE A 524 -18.29 -8.04 -35.45
C PHE A 524 -18.41 -9.46 -36.03
N ASN A 525 -17.99 -9.69 -37.27
CA ASN A 525 -18.04 -11.01 -37.91
C ASN A 525 -16.93 -11.95 -37.36
N LEU A 526 -16.98 -12.21 -36.05
CA LEU A 526 -15.99 -12.99 -35.32
C LEU A 526 -16.09 -14.48 -35.65
N ARG A 527 -14.93 -15.11 -35.81
CA ARG A 527 -14.79 -16.57 -35.93
C ARG A 527 -14.60 -17.21 -34.55
N LYS A 528 -13.73 -16.62 -33.73
CA LYS A 528 -13.48 -17.02 -32.34
C LYS A 528 -13.33 -15.81 -31.44
N ALA A 529 -13.68 -15.97 -30.17
CA ALA A 529 -13.40 -14.99 -29.14
C ALA A 529 -13.04 -15.67 -27.83
N ASP A 530 -12.12 -15.10 -27.07
CA ASP A 530 -11.85 -15.50 -25.70
C ASP A 530 -11.73 -14.31 -24.75
N TRP A 531 -12.12 -14.56 -23.51
CA TRP A 531 -11.99 -13.64 -22.41
C TRP A 531 -11.12 -14.28 -21.33
N SER A 532 -9.88 -13.83 -21.25
CA SER A 532 -8.90 -14.23 -20.24
C SER A 532 -8.91 -13.27 -19.04
N TYR A 533 -8.74 -13.83 -17.85
CA TYR A 533 -8.77 -13.09 -16.59
C TYR A 533 -7.42 -13.10 -15.89
N SER A 534 -7.03 -11.96 -15.34
CA SER A 534 -5.87 -11.85 -14.45
C SER A 534 -6.18 -12.36 -13.04
N ALA A 535 -5.18 -12.97 -12.38
CA ALA A 535 -5.32 -13.47 -11.01
C ALA A 535 -5.25 -12.33 -9.97
N PRO A 536 -6.09 -12.31 -8.92
CA PRO A 536 -6.10 -11.21 -7.95
C PRO A 536 -4.70 -10.89 -7.40
N GLY A 537 -4.25 -9.63 -7.46
CA GLY A 537 -2.90 -9.26 -7.01
C GLY A 537 -1.78 -9.62 -7.99
N HIS A 538 -2.10 -9.85 -9.26
CA HIS A 538 -1.14 -10.06 -10.35
C HIS A 538 -0.16 -8.88 -10.51
N GLY A 539 -0.61 -7.64 -10.25
CA GLY A 539 0.21 -6.44 -10.35
C GLY A 539 -0.53 -5.33 -11.08
N LYS A 540 0.22 -4.40 -11.66
CA LYS A 540 -0.32 -3.32 -12.50
C LYS A 540 -0.24 -3.72 -13.98
N GLY A 541 -1.29 -3.41 -14.73
CA GLY A 541 -1.43 -3.68 -16.16
C GLY A 541 -1.01 -2.49 -17.03
N ALA A 542 -1.09 -2.67 -18.36
CA ALA A 542 -0.90 -1.57 -19.31
C ALA A 542 -2.02 -0.50 -19.22
N PRO A 543 -3.31 -0.87 -19.07
CA PRO A 543 -4.41 0.10 -18.95
C PRO A 543 -4.28 1.02 -17.73
N ASP A 544 -3.74 0.53 -16.60
CA ASP A 544 -3.41 1.36 -15.44
C ASP A 544 -2.51 2.56 -15.81
N GLY A 545 -1.57 2.36 -16.74
CA GLY A 545 -0.68 3.40 -17.24
C GLY A 545 -1.42 4.48 -18.01
N VAL A 546 -2.39 4.08 -18.85
CA VAL A 546 -3.26 4.99 -19.63
C VAL A 546 -4.10 5.85 -18.67
N GLY A 547 -4.74 5.22 -17.68
CA GLY A 547 -5.53 5.95 -16.68
C GLY A 547 -4.67 6.87 -15.82
N GLY A 548 -3.47 6.43 -15.43
CA GLY A 548 -2.52 7.25 -14.69
C GLY A 548 -2.01 8.45 -15.49
N TYR A 549 -1.73 8.29 -16.79
CA TYR A 549 -1.35 9.39 -17.67
C TYR A 549 -2.51 10.37 -17.84
N THR A 550 -3.70 9.89 -18.20
CA THR A 550 -4.90 10.71 -18.43
C THR A 550 -5.20 11.61 -17.24
N LYS A 551 -5.22 11.06 -16.02
CA LYS A 551 -5.48 11.83 -14.80
C LYS A 551 -4.39 12.84 -14.47
N ARG A 552 -3.11 12.48 -14.67
CA ARG A 552 -2.00 13.42 -14.48
C ARG A 552 -2.04 14.57 -15.47
N THR A 553 -2.42 14.30 -16.72
CA THR A 553 -2.58 15.32 -17.75
C THR A 553 -3.72 16.27 -17.41
N ALA A 554 -4.89 15.74 -17.02
CA ALA A 554 -6.01 16.55 -16.56
C ALA A 554 -5.61 17.42 -15.35
N ASP A 555 -4.96 16.84 -14.34
CA ASP A 555 -4.50 17.56 -13.15
C ASP A 555 -3.46 18.65 -13.47
N LYS A 556 -2.58 18.40 -14.44
CA LYS A 556 -1.61 19.39 -14.92
C LYS A 556 -2.31 20.58 -15.60
N ILE A 557 -3.36 20.32 -16.36
CA ILE A 557 -4.09 21.39 -17.06
C ILE A 557 -4.88 22.24 -16.07
N VAL A 558 -5.45 21.61 -15.04
CA VAL A 558 -6.07 22.32 -13.91
C VAL A 558 -5.07 23.20 -13.18
N SER A 559 -3.87 22.70 -12.90
CA SER A 559 -2.84 23.51 -12.24
C SER A 559 -2.29 24.64 -13.11
N GLN A 560 -2.53 24.61 -14.43
CA GLN A 560 -2.20 25.68 -15.36
C GLN A 560 -3.28 26.77 -15.47
N GLY A 561 -4.37 26.68 -14.71
CA GLY A 561 -5.41 27.72 -14.69
C GLY A 561 -6.68 27.37 -15.46
N ARG A 562 -6.84 26.14 -15.96
CA ARG A 562 -8.02 25.73 -16.74
C ARG A 562 -8.91 24.78 -15.94
N ASP A 563 -10.16 25.16 -15.73
CA ASP A 563 -11.11 24.35 -14.98
C ASP A 563 -11.59 23.13 -15.78
N ILE A 564 -11.86 22.03 -15.07
CA ILE A 564 -12.47 20.81 -15.62
C ILE A 564 -13.68 20.48 -14.76
N SER A 565 -14.85 20.93 -15.20
CA SER A 565 -16.14 20.83 -14.50
C SER A 565 -16.93 19.57 -14.84
N ASP A 566 -16.83 19.08 -16.08
CA ASP A 566 -17.68 18.02 -16.65
C ASP A 566 -16.90 17.13 -17.63
N VAL A 567 -17.58 16.09 -18.15
CA VAL A 567 -16.96 15.13 -19.08
C VAL A 567 -16.58 15.76 -20.42
N GLN A 568 -17.36 16.73 -20.90
CA GLN A 568 -17.18 17.34 -22.20
C GLN A 568 -15.92 18.22 -22.21
N THR A 569 -15.77 19.02 -21.15
CA THR A 569 -14.59 19.84 -20.90
C THR A 569 -13.36 18.94 -20.75
N LEU A 570 -13.45 17.86 -19.98
CA LEU A 570 -12.36 16.88 -19.85
C LEU A 570 -11.96 16.29 -21.21
N PHE A 571 -12.94 15.87 -22.01
CA PHE A 571 -12.71 15.30 -23.34
C PHE A 571 -12.03 16.29 -24.28
N GLN A 572 -12.56 17.51 -24.41
CA GLN A 572 -11.99 18.56 -25.26
C GLN A 572 -10.56 18.89 -24.86
N VAL A 573 -10.32 19.04 -23.56
CA VAL A 573 -9.00 19.32 -23.00
C VAL A 573 -8.02 18.19 -23.35
N LEU A 574 -8.41 16.93 -23.16
CA LEU A 574 -7.54 15.79 -23.43
C LEU A 574 -7.27 15.59 -24.93
N CYS A 575 -8.28 15.79 -25.79
CA CYS A 575 -8.14 15.72 -27.24
C CYS A 575 -7.25 16.85 -27.81
N SER A 576 -7.19 18.00 -27.14
CA SER A 576 -6.28 19.09 -27.53
C SER A 576 -4.80 18.80 -27.25
N GLN A 577 -4.50 17.76 -26.47
CA GLN A 577 -3.12 17.39 -26.16
C GLN A 577 -2.57 16.43 -27.21
N GLU A 578 -1.32 16.64 -27.62
CA GLU A 578 -0.58 15.65 -28.40
C GLU A 578 -0.32 14.41 -27.54
N SER A 579 -1.10 13.35 -27.77
CA SER A 579 -0.96 12.09 -27.04
C SER A 579 -1.24 10.88 -27.92
N ASN A 580 -0.61 9.75 -27.57
CA ASN A 580 -0.84 8.47 -28.23
C ASN A 580 -2.14 7.77 -27.75
N ILE A 581 -2.96 8.47 -26.96
CA ILE A 581 -4.20 7.94 -26.39
C ILE A 581 -5.36 8.55 -27.17
N THR A 582 -6.23 7.71 -27.71
CA THR A 582 -7.48 8.14 -28.31
C THR A 582 -8.56 8.19 -27.24
N TYR A 583 -9.17 9.36 -27.06
CA TYR A 583 -10.28 9.55 -26.12
C TYR A 583 -11.62 9.40 -26.84
N MET A 584 -12.63 8.87 -26.15
CA MET A 584 -13.99 8.73 -26.68
C MET A 584 -15.02 8.98 -25.57
N LEU A 585 -16.19 9.49 -25.92
CA LEU A 585 -17.29 9.71 -24.98
C LEU A 585 -18.26 8.52 -24.99
N VAL A 586 -18.81 8.21 -23.82
CA VAL A 586 -19.88 7.23 -23.64
C VAL A 586 -20.97 7.87 -22.80
N HIS A 587 -22.18 7.95 -23.34
CA HIS A 587 -23.32 8.57 -22.71
C HIS A 587 -24.18 7.57 -21.94
N ASP A 588 -25.04 8.07 -21.06
CA ASP A 588 -25.97 7.23 -20.29
C ASP A 588 -26.94 6.47 -21.21
N SER A 589 -27.35 7.11 -22.32
CA SER A 589 -28.19 6.51 -23.36
C SER A 589 -27.63 5.20 -23.89
N ASP A 590 -26.32 5.13 -24.09
CA ASP A 590 -25.64 3.97 -24.67
C ASP A 590 -25.74 2.77 -23.71
N ILE A 591 -25.57 3.02 -22.41
CA ILE A 591 -25.66 2.01 -21.36
C ILE A 591 -27.11 1.53 -21.18
N VAL A 592 -28.07 2.46 -21.19
CA VAL A 592 -29.50 2.16 -21.05
C VAL A 592 -30.03 1.35 -22.23
N GLN A 593 -29.56 1.62 -23.44
CA GLN A 593 -29.90 0.82 -24.62
C GLN A 593 -29.45 -0.63 -24.45
N ILE A 594 -28.23 -0.87 -23.97
CA ILE A 594 -27.72 -2.22 -23.72
C ILE A 594 -28.54 -2.93 -22.62
N ASP A 595 -28.92 -2.21 -21.56
CA ASP A 595 -29.79 -2.76 -20.50
C ASP A 595 -31.15 -3.24 -21.02
N SER A 596 -31.69 -2.59 -22.05
CA SER A 596 -32.97 -2.98 -22.65
C SER A 596 -32.88 -4.31 -23.42
N ILE A 597 -31.69 -4.62 -23.93
CA ILE A 597 -31.40 -5.81 -24.74
C ILE A 597 -31.03 -7.01 -23.86
N VAL A 598 -30.27 -6.77 -22.78
CA VAL A 598 -29.76 -7.86 -21.93
C VAL A 598 -30.87 -8.45 -21.07
N PRO A 599 -31.11 -9.78 -21.12
CA PRO A 599 -32.14 -10.42 -20.30
C PRO A 599 -31.86 -10.27 -18.79
N LYS A 600 -32.87 -9.83 -18.03
CA LYS A 600 -32.75 -9.66 -16.56
C LYS A 600 -32.62 -10.98 -15.80
N ASN A 601 -33.20 -12.07 -16.33
CA ASN A 601 -33.31 -13.38 -15.67
C ASN A 601 -32.23 -14.39 -16.09
N LEU A 602 -30.98 -13.95 -16.21
CA LEU A 602 -29.87 -14.86 -16.52
C LEU A 602 -29.54 -15.79 -15.33
N LYS A 603 -29.29 -17.07 -15.62
CA LYS A 603 -28.88 -18.06 -14.61
C LYS A 603 -27.38 -17.94 -14.30
N PRO A 604 -26.97 -18.01 -13.02
CA PRO A 604 -25.56 -18.12 -12.67
C PRO A 604 -24.93 -19.40 -13.23
N ILE A 605 -23.75 -19.30 -13.82
CA ILE A 605 -23.05 -20.45 -14.41
C ILE A 605 -22.20 -21.12 -13.34
N ARG A 606 -22.25 -22.45 -13.24
CA ARG A 606 -21.43 -23.20 -12.28
C ARG A 606 -19.96 -23.09 -12.68
N GLY A 607 -19.08 -22.85 -11.71
CA GLY A 607 -17.64 -22.75 -11.94
C GLY A 607 -17.09 -21.36 -12.23
N THR A 608 -17.93 -20.32 -12.37
CA THR A 608 -17.51 -18.93 -12.69
C THR A 608 -16.33 -18.42 -11.87
N MET A 609 -16.31 -18.67 -10.55
CA MET A 609 -15.22 -18.18 -9.68
C MET A 609 -13.88 -18.90 -9.88
N LYS A 610 -13.91 -20.11 -10.46
CA LYS A 610 -12.72 -20.91 -10.81
C LYS A 610 -12.28 -20.65 -12.25
N THR A 611 -13.11 -20.00 -13.06
CA THR A 611 -12.83 -19.70 -14.46
C THR A 611 -11.83 -18.56 -14.58
N PHE A 612 -10.84 -18.78 -15.44
CA PHE A 612 -9.83 -17.81 -15.85
C PHE A 612 -9.79 -17.57 -17.36
N GLU A 613 -10.45 -18.41 -18.16
CA GLU A 613 -10.70 -18.16 -19.58
C GLU A 613 -12.12 -18.58 -19.93
N VAL A 614 -12.83 -17.74 -20.69
CA VAL A 614 -14.09 -18.08 -21.34
C VAL A 614 -13.86 -18.04 -22.83
N TYR A 615 -14.17 -19.13 -23.52
CA TYR A 615 -13.97 -19.26 -24.96
C TYR A 615 -15.31 -19.42 -25.68
N TRP A 616 -15.42 -18.79 -26.85
CA TRP A 616 -16.57 -18.83 -27.75
C TRP A 616 -16.09 -18.99 -29.19
N THR A 617 -16.85 -19.72 -30.01
CA THR A 617 -16.58 -19.92 -31.43
C THR A 617 -17.87 -19.86 -32.23
N LYS A 618 -17.78 -19.38 -33.47
CA LYS A 618 -18.91 -19.26 -34.40
C LYS A 618 -19.51 -20.62 -34.77
N GLU A 619 -18.71 -21.68 -34.78
CA GLU A 619 -19.18 -23.04 -35.09
C GLU A 619 -20.19 -23.56 -34.06
N GLU A 620 -20.05 -23.14 -32.81
CA GLU A 620 -20.91 -23.52 -31.70
C GLU A 620 -21.42 -22.26 -31.00
N ASP A 621 -22.07 -21.40 -31.77
CA ASP A 621 -22.44 -20.04 -31.40
C ASP A 621 -23.29 -19.92 -30.11
N LYS A 622 -24.02 -20.99 -29.75
CA LYS A 622 -24.84 -21.08 -28.52
C LYS A 622 -24.06 -21.49 -27.28
N THR A 623 -22.84 -22.00 -27.42
CA THR A 623 -22.09 -22.62 -26.31
C THR A 623 -20.86 -21.80 -25.96
N ILE A 624 -20.63 -21.64 -24.65
CA ILE A 624 -19.37 -21.11 -24.11
C ILE A 624 -18.61 -22.19 -23.35
N TYR A 625 -17.30 -22.10 -23.43
CA TYR A 625 -16.35 -23.02 -22.82
C TYR A 625 -15.64 -22.33 -21.67
N LEU A 626 -15.64 -22.94 -20.47
CA LEU A 626 -14.98 -22.39 -19.29
C LEU A 626 -13.70 -23.17 -18.98
N LYS A 627 -12.58 -22.45 -18.82
CA LYS A 627 -11.28 -23.05 -18.46
C LYS A 627 -10.75 -22.48 -17.13
N ARG A 628 -10.07 -23.33 -16.35
CA ARG A 628 -9.44 -22.99 -15.05
C ARG A 628 -8.16 -22.19 -15.19
N LEU A 629 -7.54 -22.26 -16.35
CA LEU A 629 -6.35 -21.52 -16.77
C LEU A 629 -6.44 -21.30 -18.28
N SER A 630 -5.84 -20.21 -18.74
CA SER A 630 -5.81 -19.90 -20.16
C SER A 630 -4.87 -20.85 -20.92
N CYS A 631 -5.22 -21.19 -22.16
CA CYS A 631 -4.53 -22.20 -22.95
C CYS A 631 -4.36 -21.76 -24.41
N LEU A 632 -3.13 -21.80 -24.93
CA LEU A 632 -2.85 -21.51 -26.35
C LEU A 632 -2.87 -22.75 -27.24
N GLU A 633 -2.93 -23.94 -26.66
CA GLU A 633 -2.84 -25.22 -27.39
C GLU A 633 -4.21 -25.82 -27.68
N CYS A 634 -5.25 -25.39 -26.96
CA CYS A 634 -6.58 -25.96 -27.05
C CYS A 634 -7.64 -24.86 -27.15
N ASP A 635 -8.45 -24.92 -28.21
CA ASP A 635 -9.54 -23.98 -28.42
C ASP A 635 -10.77 -24.31 -27.55
N ARG A 636 -11.39 -25.48 -27.74
CA ARG A 636 -12.68 -25.86 -27.12
C ARG A 636 -12.52 -26.59 -25.78
N ASN A 637 -12.83 -27.90 -25.77
CA ASN A 637 -12.69 -28.80 -24.64
C ASN A 637 -11.21 -29.06 -24.33
N CYS A 638 -10.60 -28.09 -23.65
CA CYS A 638 -9.22 -28.18 -23.21
C CYS A 638 -9.07 -29.34 -22.20
N SER A 639 -8.34 -30.39 -22.60
CA SER A 639 -7.99 -31.51 -21.71
C SER A 639 -7.14 -31.07 -20.52
N HIS A 640 -6.36 -30.00 -20.67
CA HIS A 640 -5.50 -29.46 -19.62
C HIS A 640 -6.31 -28.72 -18.53
N TYR A 641 -7.28 -27.91 -18.94
CA TYR A 641 -7.86 -26.87 -18.09
C TYR A 641 -9.39 -26.73 -18.16
N GLY A 642 -10.10 -27.58 -18.89
CA GLY A 642 -11.57 -27.54 -18.99
C GLY A 642 -12.26 -27.65 -17.63
N ILE A 643 -13.21 -26.75 -17.35
CA ILE A 643 -14.10 -26.81 -16.18
C ILE A 643 -15.47 -27.37 -16.60
N GLY A 644 -15.96 -26.92 -17.76
CA GLY A 644 -17.27 -27.29 -18.29
C GLY A 644 -17.74 -26.32 -19.35
N THR A 645 -18.91 -26.60 -19.91
CA THR A 645 -19.55 -25.80 -20.94
C THR A 645 -20.90 -25.28 -20.46
N TYR A 646 -21.38 -24.21 -21.10
CA TYR A 646 -22.73 -23.69 -20.88
C TYR A 646 -23.35 -23.29 -22.21
N SER A 647 -24.55 -23.79 -22.49
CA SER A 647 -25.27 -23.50 -23.73
C SER A 647 -26.49 -22.62 -23.45
N TYR A 648 -26.64 -21.56 -24.23
CA TYR A 648 -27.79 -20.67 -24.20
C TYR A 648 -28.93 -21.24 -25.06
N PRO A 649 -30.18 -21.26 -24.56
CA PRO A 649 -31.31 -21.90 -25.27
C PRO A 649 -31.75 -21.14 -26.53
N THR A 650 -31.56 -19.81 -26.56
CA THR A 650 -31.98 -18.96 -27.68
C THR A 650 -30.94 -17.87 -27.89
N ARG A 651 -30.47 -17.71 -29.13
CA ARG A 651 -29.65 -16.56 -29.53
C ARG A 651 -30.59 -15.42 -29.87
N VAL A 652 -30.37 -14.26 -29.27
CA VAL A 652 -31.07 -13.04 -29.70
C VAL A 652 -30.21 -12.40 -30.78
N ILE A 653 -30.67 -12.50 -32.03
CA ILE A 653 -30.04 -11.86 -33.18
C ILE A 653 -30.71 -10.50 -33.33
N HIS A 654 -30.18 -9.47 -32.67
CA HIS A 654 -30.60 -8.09 -32.94
C HIS A 654 -29.86 -7.61 -34.19
N ALA A 655 -30.44 -7.86 -35.36
CA ALA A 655 -29.88 -7.44 -36.65
C ALA A 655 -30.10 -5.94 -36.97
N GLU A 656 -31.02 -5.25 -36.26
CA GLU A 656 -31.58 -3.98 -36.72
C GLU A 656 -31.12 -2.73 -35.95
N PHE A 657 -30.35 -2.84 -34.85
CA PHE A 657 -30.14 -1.70 -33.95
C PHE A 657 -28.75 -1.04 -33.99
N LEU A 658 -27.83 -1.46 -34.86
CA LEU A 658 -26.44 -0.96 -34.88
C LEU A 658 -26.01 -0.26 -36.18
N SER A 659 -26.89 -0.14 -37.18
CA SER A 659 -26.62 0.66 -38.38
C SER A 659 -26.83 2.16 -38.15
N GLY A 660 -27.60 2.56 -37.14
CA GLY A 660 -27.98 3.96 -36.87
C GLY A 660 -26.97 4.81 -36.10
N THR A 661 -25.92 4.23 -35.50
CA THR A 661 -24.89 4.99 -34.74
C THR A 661 -23.67 5.38 -35.57
N SER A 662 -23.73 5.16 -36.89
CA SER A 662 -22.59 5.27 -37.80
C SER A 662 -22.34 6.68 -38.35
N HIS A 663 -23.21 7.67 -38.09
CA HIS A 663 -23.09 8.99 -38.72
C HIS A 663 -23.01 10.21 -37.78
N ASP A 664 -23.34 10.10 -36.49
CA ASP A 664 -23.37 11.28 -35.61
C ASP A 664 -22.26 11.33 -34.52
N ILE A 665 -21.27 10.43 -34.55
CA ILE A 665 -20.24 10.32 -33.49
C ILE A 665 -18.86 10.90 -33.88
N LEU A 666 -18.69 11.42 -35.10
CA LEU A 666 -17.44 12.05 -35.53
C LEU A 666 -17.54 13.58 -35.54
N HIS A 667 -17.55 14.21 -34.36
CA HIS A 667 -17.10 15.60 -34.25
C HIS A 667 -15.56 15.61 -34.20
N GLU A 668 -14.92 15.56 -35.37
CA GLU A 668 -13.56 16.10 -35.51
C GLU A 668 -13.61 17.61 -35.26
N ALA A 669 -12.77 18.11 -34.35
CA ALA A 669 -12.54 19.54 -34.23
C ALA A 669 -11.94 20.09 -35.54
N PRO A 670 -12.30 21.30 -35.98
CA PRO A 670 -11.86 21.83 -37.26
C PRO A 670 -10.34 21.96 -37.29
N LYS A 671 -9.71 21.31 -38.28
CA LYS A 671 -8.31 21.54 -38.64
C LYS A 671 -8.21 22.95 -39.21
N ASN A 672 -7.66 23.88 -38.44
CA ASN A 672 -7.16 25.14 -38.98
C ASN A 672 -5.89 24.85 -39.79
N SER A 673 -6.06 24.50 -41.06
CA SER A 673 -5.00 24.65 -42.06
C SER A 673 -4.99 26.09 -42.52
N VAL A 674 -4.01 26.86 -42.03
CA VAL A 674 -3.60 28.12 -42.64
C VAL A 674 -2.92 27.77 -43.96
N THR A 675 -3.67 27.82 -45.05
CA THR A 675 -3.13 27.90 -46.41
C THR A 675 -3.27 29.35 -46.87
N LEU A 676 -2.12 30.00 -47.02
CA LEU A 676 -1.95 31.20 -47.82
C LEU A 676 -2.39 30.87 -49.25
N SER A 677 -3.44 31.50 -49.74
CA SER A 677 -3.75 31.55 -51.17
C SER A 677 -4.05 32.97 -51.59
N GLU A 678 -3.41 33.32 -52.69
CA GLU A 678 -3.27 34.64 -53.27
C GLU A 678 -4.61 35.25 -53.68
N LYS A 679 -4.59 36.58 -53.73
CA LYS A 679 -5.62 37.46 -54.26
C LYS A 679 -5.94 37.05 -55.70
N GLU A 680 -7.22 36.89 -56.00
CA GLU A 680 -7.75 37.35 -57.28
C GLU A 680 -9.20 37.80 -57.14
N SER A 681 -9.41 38.99 -57.67
CA SER A 681 -10.60 39.82 -57.69
C SER A 681 -11.70 39.23 -58.56
N ASN A 682 -12.96 39.27 -58.10
CA ASN A 682 -14.06 39.57 -59.01
C ASN A 682 -15.29 40.14 -58.28
N SER A 683 -15.48 41.43 -58.52
CA SER A 683 -16.71 42.17 -58.84
C SER A 683 -18.05 41.67 -58.28
N ASP A 684 -18.60 42.56 -57.44
CA ASP A 684 -20.00 42.70 -57.11
C ASP A 684 -20.91 42.75 -58.35
N GLN A 685 -22.00 41.96 -58.33
CA GLN A 685 -23.29 42.47 -58.80
C GLN A 685 -24.42 42.10 -57.84
N ILE A 686 -25.01 43.19 -57.37
CA ILE A 686 -26.19 43.37 -56.55
C ILE A 686 -27.43 43.12 -57.42
N SER A 687 -28.41 42.35 -56.94
CA SER A 687 -29.83 42.75 -56.90
C SER A 687 -30.74 41.67 -56.28
N PRO A 688 -31.89 42.06 -55.72
CA PRO A 688 -32.38 41.48 -54.48
C PRO A 688 -33.75 40.79 -54.57
N SER A 689 -34.07 40.07 -53.49
CA SER A 689 -35.39 39.98 -52.86
C SER A 689 -36.61 39.60 -53.71
N HIS A 690 -37.10 38.38 -53.51
CA HIS A 690 -38.53 38.18 -53.31
C HIS A 690 -38.80 37.22 -52.15
N SER A 691 -39.29 37.81 -51.07
CA SER A 691 -39.99 37.17 -49.97
C SER A 691 -41.47 37.00 -50.30
N GLY A 692 -42.10 35.96 -49.76
CA GLY A 692 -43.54 35.92 -49.52
C GLY A 692 -44.28 34.85 -50.32
N ILE A 693 -44.50 33.64 -49.77
CA ILE A 693 -45.56 33.25 -48.83
C ILE A 693 -46.67 32.48 -49.57
N SER A 694 -46.73 31.18 -49.23
CA SER A 694 -47.87 30.26 -49.14
C SER A 694 -48.96 30.27 -50.22
N VAL A 695 -49.35 29.07 -50.69
CA VAL A 695 -50.58 28.36 -50.24
C VAL A 695 -50.91 27.18 -51.18
N PHE A 696 -51.31 26.07 -50.54
CA PHE A 696 -52.08 24.89 -51.01
C PHE A 696 -51.40 23.71 -51.76
N THR A 697 -51.65 22.55 -51.12
CA THR A 697 -51.54 21.12 -51.48
C THR A 697 -50.17 20.46 -51.51
#